data_AF-A0A7W2TSS3-F1
#
_entry.id   AF-A0A7W2TSS3-F1
#
_cell.length_a   1.000
_cell.length_b   1.000
_cell.length_c   1.000
_cell.angle_alpha   90.00
_cell.angle_beta   90.00
_cell.angle_gamma   90.00
#
_symmetry.space_group_name_H-M   'P 1'
#
loop_
_entity.id
_entity.type
_entity.pdbx_description
1 polymer ?
#
loop_
_entity_poly.entity_id
_entity_poly.type
_entity_poly.pdbx_seq_one_letter_code
_entity_poly.pdbx_strand_id
1 'polypeptide(L)'
;MNCASLSPISTACYPGILKHRCSSLDAHDEQDDYPFDATKTTITIVQEEEFNNNNDVATVVPEGLPFRLSGRIQQINDQDYYKIKLKKDVAVTVLLSSSSNEFDPGMAVMDSSVVAIQSWAPNFTAVGKYKRAIQVKPSESGTFYIVINDKEFRGKQSYDYQLHVFVDEDVDAIDDSLEPAFGFKGYTQDTDGDGIYDGTEFYVFNLDSAYALDVDNDGTPNWLDEDSDNDGIKDVLEGAFDLDEDGLGNFVDLDSDANTIDDSKDAGNPQRPLNHDKDELANFIDLDDDNDLILDVNDPEPLNSASNGAYGTDNYLEISNIYYLLNGSQEVESVILANKKHRIYGENLSNGFLNFNIKGSLSPVNLPVNANGKGYIDFVMPRNATSISYSAANIRTAPIALTFNQKFSPIIAYQGVIESSANAQVVLYGKHFSDDTLVYLNDVELTPLAISPTSLSFIVPANAESGKLYLKNSYGKSNASKIAVFSETTLTIDESLGFANSKVVASTFISGIEKKIDVNNSVAVVPVSSNNATTITLYFGDEQKYYLNALYLGQADLQITPRFLAASTAWGLSGVNQTQQPAKLRALFTQVLKLNEVIEFADYIKENNNQLPKYKSKKFTTLKWAAADAITAHIKK
;
A
#
# COMPACT_ATOMS: atom_id res chain seq x y z
N MET A 1 -8.08 -72.07 30.43
CA MET A 1 -7.02 -72.08 31.46
C MET A 1 -5.68 -72.06 30.75
N ASN A 2 -4.81 -71.17 31.24
CA ASN A 2 -3.37 -71.02 31.02
C ASN A 2 -2.90 -70.10 29.88
N CYS A 3 -2.71 -68.84 30.31
CA CYS A 3 -1.73 -67.87 29.86
C CYS A 3 -0.34 -68.47 29.61
N ALA A 4 0.38 -67.92 28.62
CA ALA A 4 1.82 -67.84 28.64
C ALA A 4 2.27 -66.51 28.01
N SER A 5 2.70 -65.61 28.91
CA SER A 5 3.63 -64.48 28.74
C SER A 5 3.46 -63.53 27.55
N LEU A 6 2.68 -62.46 27.77
CA LEU A 6 2.93 -61.16 27.14
C LEU A 6 4.22 -60.58 27.75
N SER A 7 5.18 -60.23 26.89
CA SER A 7 6.28 -59.32 27.24
C SER A 7 5.73 -57.91 27.46
N PRO A 8 6.45 -57.02 28.17
CA PRO A 8 5.93 -55.70 28.50
C PRO A 8 5.70 -54.90 27.22
N ILE A 9 4.47 -54.43 27.06
CA ILE A 9 4.06 -53.40 26.10
C ILE A 9 5.01 -52.20 26.31
N SER A 10 5.72 -51.78 25.27
CA SER A 10 6.43 -50.51 25.32
C SER A 10 5.39 -49.38 25.37
N THR A 11 5.64 -48.41 26.23
CA THR A 11 4.82 -47.27 26.63
C THR A 11 4.61 -46.21 25.52
N ALA A 12 4.35 -46.62 24.28
CA ALA A 12 4.07 -45.72 23.16
C ALA A 12 2.94 -46.32 22.30
N CYS A 13 1.72 -46.31 22.81
CA CYS A 13 0.57 -46.90 22.12
C CYS A 13 -0.67 -46.02 22.31
N TYR A 14 -1.01 -45.24 21.27
CA TYR A 14 -2.22 -44.41 21.21
C TYR A 14 -3.50 -45.27 21.15
N PRO A 15 -4.42 -45.18 22.11
CA PRO A 15 -5.76 -45.76 22.00
C PRO A 15 -6.59 -45.11 20.86
N GLY A 16 -6.73 -45.80 19.73
CA GLY A 16 -7.62 -45.36 18.63
C GLY A 16 -7.17 -45.83 17.24
N ILE A 17 -5.87 -45.99 17.05
CA ILE A 17 -5.25 -46.40 15.78
C ILE A 17 -5.43 -47.91 15.56
N LEU A 18 -5.92 -48.29 14.37
CA LEU A 18 -6.10 -49.68 13.95
C LEU A 18 -4.75 -50.30 13.58
N LYS A 19 -4.14 -51.02 14.52
CA LYS A 19 -2.80 -51.61 14.33
C LYS A 19 -2.81 -52.87 13.46
N HIS A 20 -2.16 -52.80 12.29
CA HIS A 20 -2.03 -53.95 11.37
C HIS A 20 -0.62 -54.54 11.31
N ARG A 21 0.45 -53.75 11.54
CA ARG A 21 1.83 -54.25 11.70
C ARG A 21 2.40 -53.93 13.08
N CYS A 22 2.38 -54.91 13.97
CA CYS A 22 3.06 -54.83 15.28
C CYS A 22 3.90 -56.09 15.51
N SER A 23 5.06 -56.13 14.86
CA SER A 23 6.18 -56.96 15.29
C SER A 23 7.39 -56.06 15.49
N SER A 24 8.32 -56.42 16.39
CA SER A 24 9.50 -55.59 16.74
C SER A 24 10.51 -55.39 15.59
N LEU A 25 10.11 -55.69 14.35
CA LEU A 25 10.89 -55.66 13.12
C LEU A 25 10.16 -54.94 11.98
N ASP A 26 8.90 -54.51 12.17
CA ASP A 26 8.10 -53.80 11.17
C ASP A 26 8.00 -52.30 11.50
N ALA A 27 7.86 -51.45 10.47
CA ALA A 27 7.57 -50.03 10.66
C ALA A 27 6.20 -49.86 11.33
N HIS A 28 6.08 -48.90 12.25
CA HIS A 28 4.80 -48.49 12.81
C HIS A 28 3.88 -47.93 11.70
N ASP A 29 2.56 -48.00 11.86
CA ASP A 29 1.62 -47.54 10.82
C ASP A 29 1.85 -46.05 10.45
N GLU A 30 2.33 -45.23 11.40
CA GLU A 30 2.78 -43.84 11.21
C GLU A 30 4.04 -43.66 10.34
N GLN A 31 4.74 -44.75 10.02
CA GLN A 31 5.96 -44.79 9.20
C GLN A 31 5.79 -45.69 7.96
N ASP A 32 4.59 -46.23 7.73
CA ASP A 32 4.25 -47.12 6.61
C ASP A 32 3.33 -46.37 5.64
N ASP A 33 3.82 -46.02 4.45
CA ASP A 33 2.97 -45.38 3.41
C ASP A 33 1.90 -46.35 2.85
N TYR A 34 1.95 -47.65 3.20
CA TYR A 34 0.98 -48.68 2.81
C TYR A 34 0.66 -49.63 3.98
N PRO A 35 -0.04 -49.16 5.03
CA PRO A 35 -0.27 -49.93 6.26
C PRO A 35 -1.04 -51.24 6.03
N PHE A 36 -1.76 -51.34 4.91
CA PHE A 36 -2.55 -52.53 4.53
C PHE A 36 -1.93 -53.43 3.45
N ASP A 37 -0.74 -53.10 2.91
CA ASP A 37 -0.04 -53.94 1.91
C ASP A 37 1.27 -54.49 2.45
N ALA A 38 1.23 -55.72 2.97
CA ALA A 38 2.40 -56.40 3.53
C ALA A 38 3.67 -56.41 2.64
N THR A 39 3.54 -56.21 1.33
CA THR A 39 4.64 -56.25 0.35
C THR A 39 5.28 -54.90 0.04
N LYS A 40 4.69 -53.80 0.52
CA LYS A 40 5.12 -52.43 0.24
C LYS A 40 5.10 -51.60 1.52
N THR A 41 6.06 -50.69 1.69
CA THR A 41 6.08 -49.77 2.85
C THR A 41 6.43 -48.33 2.50
N THR A 42 6.83 -48.07 1.25
CA THR A 42 7.27 -46.74 0.81
C THR A 42 6.59 -46.32 -0.47
N ILE A 43 6.16 -45.06 -0.50
CA ILE A 43 5.56 -44.39 -1.64
C ILE A 43 6.59 -44.13 -2.74
N THR A 44 6.11 -44.06 -3.98
CA THR A 44 6.98 -43.67 -5.10
C THR A 44 7.29 -42.19 -5.01
N ILE A 45 8.57 -41.83 -5.06
CA ILE A 45 9.04 -40.45 -5.07
C ILE A 45 9.56 -40.10 -6.46
N VAL A 46 9.00 -39.06 -7.06
CA VAL A 46 9.44 -38.46 -8.32
C VAL A 46 10.29 -37.25 -8.01
N GLN A 47 11.39 -37.08 -8.75
CA GLN A 47 12.14 -35.84 -8.76
C GLN A 47 11.84 -35.12 -10.07
N GLU A 48 11.64 -33.83 -9.98
CA GLU A 48 11.49 -32.95 -11.15
C GLU A 48 12.66 -33.09 -12.13
N GLU A 49 12.34 -33.03 -13.42
CA GLU A 49 13.31 -32.95 -14.51
C GLU A 49 13.15 -31.64 -15.29
N GLU A 50 14.11 -30.75 -15.12
CA GLU A 50 14.21 -29.50 -15.87
C GLU A 50 14.73 -29.75 -17.30
N PHE A 51 14.21 -29.12 -18.35
CA PHE A 51 13.19 -28.06 -18.40
C PHE A 51 11.77 -28.60 -18.59
N ASN A 52 10.80 -28.15 -17.78
CA ASN A 52 9.42 -28.66 -17.81
C ASN A 52 8.31 -27.57 -17.88
N ASN A 53 8.61 -26.36 -18.36
CA ASN A 53 7.68 -25.22 -18.27
C ASN A 53 6.56 -25.16 -19.30
N ASN A 54 6.24 -26.29 -19.93
CA ASN A 54 5.05 -26.45 -20.75
C ASN A 54 4.69 -27.94 -20.88
N ASN A 55 3.48 -28.18 -21.41
CA ASN A 55 2.90 -29.51 -21.57
C ASN A 55 3.67 -30.45 -22.53
N ASP A 56 4.51 -29.92 -23.43
CA ASP A 56 5.25 -30.72 -24.42
C ASP A 56 6.51 -31.36 -23.81
N VAL A 57 7.07 -30.73 -22.77
CA VAL A 57 8.29 -31.18 -22.05
C VAL A 57 8.00 -31.52 -20.58
N ALA A 58 6.73 -31.70 -20.23
CA ALA A 58 6.30 -32.01 -18.86
C ALA A 58 6.99 -33.26 -18.30
N THR A 59 7.41 -33.20 -17.04
CA THR A 59 7.93 -34.35 -16.29
C THR A 59 6.84 -35.41 -16.17
N VAL A 60 7.13 -36.67 -16.51
CA VAL A 60 6.15 -37.76 -16.48
C VAL A 60 6.12 -38.39 -15.08
N VAL A 61 4.94 -38.42 -14.46
CA VAL A 61 4.75 -39.05 -13.13
C VAL A 61 4.15 -40.46 -13.25
N PRO A 62 4.20 -41.29 -12.18
CA PRO A 62 3.60 -42.62 -12.17
C PRO A 62 2.11 -42.63 -12.54
N GLU A 63 1.65 -43.73 -13.14
CA GLU A 63 0.22 -43.93 -13.44
C GLU A 63 -0.60 -44.35 -12.21
N GLY A 64 0.05 -44.86 -11.17
CA GLY A 64 -0.59 -45.32 -9.94
C GLY A 64 -0.55 -44.23 -8.86
N LEU A 65 -1.66 -44.10 -8.14
CA LEU A 65 -1.76 -43.31 -6.91
C LEU A 65 -1.62 -44.24 -5.69
N PRO A 66 -1.10 -43.76 -4.54
CA PRO A 66 -0.55 -42.42 -4.35
C PRO A 66 0.92 -42.30 -4.80
N PHE A 67 1.40 -41.07 -5.02
CA PHE A 67 2.84 -40.79 -5.20
C PHE A 67 3.24 -39.44 -4.58
N ARG A 68 4.53 -39.27 -4.29
CA ARG A 68 5.14 -37.99 -3.90
C ARG A 68 6.03 -37.45 -5.01
N LEU A 69 6.15 -36.14 -5.09
CA LEU A 69 7.02 -35.45 -6.04
C LEU A 69 7.80 -34.35 -5.33
N SER A 70 9.03 -34.06 -5.75
CA SER A 70 9.79 -32.89 -5.32
C SER A 70 10.20 -32.05 -6.54
N GLY A 71 10.02 -30.73 -6.42
CA GLY A 71 10.38 -29.76 -7.45
C GLY A 71 10.81 -28.41 -6.88
N ARG A 72 11.09 -27.44 -7.76
CA ARG A 72 11.53 -26.10 -7.37
C ARG A 72 11.21 -25.04 -8.44
N ILE A 73 10.52 -23.98 -8.00
CA ILE A 73 10.36 -22.74 -8.79
C ILE A 73 11.64 -21.89 -8.72
N GLN A 74 12.59 -22.17 -9.61
CA GLN A 74 13.97 -21.68 -9.53
C GLN A 74 14.18 -20.28 -10.12
N GLN A 75 13.30 -19.79 -11.02
CA GLN A 75 13.46 -18.50 -11.69
C GLN A 75 12.16 -17.71 -11.93
N ILE A 76 12.28 -16.47 -12.41
CA ILE A 76 11.10 -15.64 -12.74
C ILE A 76 10.38 -16.25 -13.94
N ASN A 77 9.04 -16.34 -13.86
CA ASN A 77 8.16 -17.01 -14.82
C ASN A 77 8.41 -18.51 -14.97
N ASP A 78 8.99 -19.12 -13.95
CA ASP A 78 9.10 -20.56 -13.90
C ASP A 78 7.74 -21.19 -13.61
N GLN A 79 7.47 -22.29 -14.31
CA GLN A 79 6.24 -23.05 -14.20
C GLN A 79 6.60 -24.50 -14.38
N ASP A 80 6.06 -25.38 -13.57
CA ASP A 80 6.48 -26.78 -13.60
C ASP A 80 5.27 -27.62 -14.02
N TYR A 81 5.39 -28.36 -15.14
CA TYR A 81 4.32 -29.21 -15.67
C TYR A 81 4.62 -30.68 -15.38
N TYR A 82 3.66 -31.36 -14.75
CA TYR A 82 3.72 -32.78 -14.44
C TYR A 82 2.62 -33.54 -15.16
N LYS A 83 2.99 -34.43 -16.07
CA LYS A 83 2.07 -35.22 -16.89
C LYS A 83 1.59 -36.45 -16.13
N ILE A 84 0.30 -36.49 -15.82
CA ILE A 84 -0.35 -37.52 -15.00
C ILE A 84 -1.50 -38.20 -15.77
N LYS A 85 -1.79 -39.46 -15.44
CA LYS A 85 -3.01 -40.14 -15.91
C LYS A 85 -4.02 -40.21 -14.77
N LEU A 86 -5.21 -39.66 -15.00
CA LEU A 86 -6.31 -39.70 -14.04
C LEU A 86 -7.49 -40.49 -14.59
N LYS A 87 -8.28 -41.07 -13.69
CA LYS A 87 -9.49 -41.83 -14.02
C LYS A 87 -10.72 -40.94 -13.88
N LYS A 88 -11.71 -41.20 -14.73
CA LYS A 88 -13.04 -40.61 -14.64
C LYS A 88 -13.66 -40.86 -13.26
N ASP A 89 -14.30 -39.82 -12.72
CA ASP A 89 -15.11 -39.83 -11.49
C ASP A 89 -14.34 -40.32 -10.25
N VAL A 90 -13.01 -40.22 -10.23
CA VAL A 90 -12.17 -40.44 -9.04
C VAL A 90 -11.73 -39.08 -8.51
N ALA A 91 -12.00 -38.82 -7.23
CA ALA A 91 -11.54 -37.61 -6.57
C ALA A 91 -10.05 -37.76 -6.22
N VAL A 92 -9.25 -36.76 -6.61
CA VAL A 92 -7.80 -36.78 -6.42
C VAL A 92 -7.37 -35.45 -5.83
N THR A 93 -6.69 -35.52 -4.69
CA THR A 93 -6.11 -34.36 -4.02
C THR A 93 -4.62 -34.24 -4.36
N VAL A 94 -4.21 -33.00 -4.60
CA VAL A 94 -2.81 -32.59 -4.76
C VAL A 94 -2.50 -31.68 -3.57
N LEU A 95 -1.79 -32.22 -2.59
CA LEU A 95 -1.34 -31.49 -1.40
C LEU A 95 0.10 -31.03 -1.62
N LEU A 96 0.35 -29.73 -1.44
CA LEU A 96 1.64 -29.09 -1.65
C LEU A 96 2.20 -28.60 -0.32
N SER A 97 3.43 -29.03 -0.02
CA SER A 97 4.23 -28.53 1.10
C SER A 97 5.51 -27.86 0.62
N SER A 98 6.03 -26.92 1.41
CA SER A 98 7.27 -26.21 1.19
C SER A 98 7.88 -25.77 2.51
N SER A 99 9.20 -25.82 2.59
CA SER A 99 9.95 -25.26 3.73
C SER A 99 10.06 -23.73 3.68
N SER A 100 9.57 -23.08 2.61
CA SER A 100 9.72 -21.65 2.39
C SER A 100 8.48 -20.86 2.80
N ASN A 101 8.65 -19.97 3.78
CA ASN A 101 7.60 -19.05 4.20
C ASN A 101 7.32 -17.95 3.15
N GLU A 102 8.24 -17.70 2.22
CA GLU A 102 8.05 -16.68 1.18
C GLU A 102 7.35 -17.20 -0.08
N PHE A 103 7.31 -18.52 -0.27
CA PHE A 103 6.77 -19.15 -1.46
C PHE A 103 5.23 -19.15 -1.40
N ASP A 104 4.60 -18.53 -2.40
CA ASP A 104 3.14 -18.41 -2.48
C ASP A 104 2.64 -19.17 -3.74
N PRO A 105 2.36 -20.48 -3.61
CA PRO A 105 2.13 -21.34 -4.77
C PRO A 105 0.79 -21.09 -5.46
N GLY A 106 0.87 -20.89 -6.78
CA GLY A 106 -0.19 -21.18 -7.74
C GLY A 106 -0.19 -22.66 -8.10
N MET A 107 -1.37 -23.29 -8.11
CA MET A 107 -1.53 -24.70 -8.46
C MET A 107 -2.82 -24.90 -9.24
N ALA A 108 -2.75 -25.70 -10.31
CA ALA A 108 -3.90 -26.10 -11.13
C ALA A 108 -3.69 -27.49 -11.74
N VAL A 109 -4.79 -28.14 -12.12
CA VAL A 109 -4.76 -29.32 -13.00
C VAL A 109 -5.38 -28.95 -14.34
N MET A 110 -4.71 -29.28 -15.43
CA MET A 110 -5.13 -28.97 -16.80
C MET A 110 -5.40 -30.25 -17.59
N ASP A 111 -6.37 -30.18 -18.51
CA ASP A 111 -6.62 -31.25 -19.48
C ASP A 111 -5.55 -31.30 -20.59
N SER A 112 -5.71 -32.23 -21.53
CA SER A 112 -4.79 -32.36 -22.68
C SER A 112 -4.79 -31.16 -23.64
N SER A 113 -5.75 -30.25 -23.51
CA SER A 113 -5.86 -29.00 -24.28
C SER A 113 -5.27 -27.80 -23.53
N VAL A 114 -4.62 -28.03 -22.38
CA VAL A 114 -4.02 -26.99 -21.52
C VAL A 114 -5.09 -26.02 -20.98
N VAL A 115 -6.29 -26.53 -20.73
CA VAL A 115 -7.36 -25.80 -20.06
C VAL A 115 -7.49 -26.33 -18.64
N ALA A 116 -7.44 -25.43 -17.65
CA ALA A 116 -7.65 -25.80 -16.25
C ALA A 116 -9.02 -26.46 -16.08
N ILE A 117 -9.05 -27.66 -15.52
CA ILE A 117 -10.30 -28.31 -15.13
C ILE A 117 -10.81 -27.71 -13.83
N GLN A 118 -12.09 -27.96 -13.53
CA GLN A 118 -12.65 -27.53 -12.27
C GLN A 118 -11.90 -28.20 -11.11
N SER A 119 -11.48 -27.39 -10.15
CA SER A 119 -10.87 -27.81 -8.90
C SER A 119 -11.61 -27.20 -7.72
N TRP A 120 -11.57 -27.88 -6.58
CA TRP A 120 -12.10 -27.40 -5.31
C TRP A 120 -10.95 -27.27 -4.31
N ALA A 121 -11.07 -26.35 -3.36
CA ALA A 121 -10.20 -26.38 -2.19
C ALA A 121 -10.77 -27.46 -1.26
N PRO A 122 -9.96 -28.44 -0.83
CA PRO A 122 -10.39 -29.34 0.23
C PRO A 122 -10.56 -28.55 1.53
N ASN A 123 -11.32 -29.12 2.45
CA ASN A 123 -11.55 -28.54 3.76
C ASN A 123 -10.32 -28.80 4.62
N PHE A 124 -9.35 -27.90 4.49
CA PHE A 124 -8.01 -27.99 5.06
C PHE A 124 -7.48 -26.57 5.32
N THR A 125 -6.99 -26.31 6.54
CA THR A 125 -6.33 -25.06 6.88
C THR A 125 -4.82 -25.24 6.71
N ALA A 126 -4.23 -24.46 5.80
CA ALA A 126 -2.81 -24.57 5.48
C ALA A 126 -1.95 -23.90 6.57
N VAL A 127 -1.35 -24.71 7.44
CA VAL A 127 -0.43 -24.28 8.51
C VAL A 127 0.98 -24.83 8.28
N GLY A 128 1.98 -24.10 8.77
CA GLY A 128 3.38 -24.54 8.74
C GLY A 128 3.91 -24.85 7.34
N LYS A 129 4.35 -26.09 7.13
CA LYS A 129 4.96 -26.52 5.86
C LYS A 129 3.95 -26.69 4.75
N TYR A 130 2.69 -26.97 5.06
CA TYR A 130 1.67 -27.15 4.02
C TYR A 130 1.20 -25.78 3.55
N LYS A 131 1.27 -25.54 2.24
CA LYS A 131 0.98 -24.22 1.66
C LYS A 131 -0.30 -24.19 0.85
N ARG A 132 -0.69 -25.33 0.28
CA ARG A 132 -1.89 -25.41 -0.58
C ARG A 132 -2.33 -26.84 -0.84
N ALA A 133 -3.63 -27.05 -0.90
CA ALA A 133 -4.20 -28.26 -1.48
C ALA A 133 -5.24 -27.90 -2.55
N ILE A 134 -5.36 -28.74 -3.58
CA ILE A 134 -6.50 -28.69 -4.52
C ILE A 134 -7.01 -30.10 -4.76
N GLN A 135 -8.32 -30.24 -4.92
CA GLN A 135 -8.95 -31.47 -5.35
C GLN A 135 -9.50 -31.33 -6.76
N VAL A 136 -9.38 -32.41 -7.55
CA VAL A 136 -10.01 -32.54 -8.87
C VAL A 136 -10.73 -33.85 -9.03
N LYS A 137 -11.81 -33.84 -9.83
CA LYS A 137 -12.59 -35.03 -10.19
C LYS A 137 -12.83 -35.03 -11.70
N PRO A 138 -11.98 -35.70 -12.49
CA PRO A 138 -12.06 -35.66 -13.94
C PRO A 138 -13.37 -36.25 -14.48
N SER A 139 -13.97 -35.59 -15.48
CA SER A 139 -15.17 -36.08 -16.16
C SER A 139 -14.91 -37.22 -17.16
N GLU A 140 -13.65 -37.41 -17.54
CA GLU A 140 -13.17 -38.45 -18.44
C GLU A 140 -11.80 -38.98 -17.99
N SER A 141 -11.53 -40.26 -18.22
CA SER A 141 -10.21 -40.84 -17.98
C SER A 141 -9.26 -40.38 -19.06
N GLY A 142 -8.07 -39.92 -18.70
CA GLY A 142 -7.18 -39.34 -19.68
C GLY A 142 -5.85 -38.87 -19.12
N THR A 143 -5.14 -38.11 -19.96
CA THR A 143 -3.91 -37.42 -19.60
C THR A 143 -4.24 -36.01 -19.15
N PHE A 144 -3.66 -35.63 -18.01
CA PHE A 144 -3.78 -34.32 -17.39
C PHE A 144 -2.38 -33.80 -17.03
N TYR A 145 -2.33 -32.54 -16.62
CA TYR A 145 -1.11 -31.86 -16.22
C TYR A 145 -1.31 -31.14 -14.89
N ILE A 146 -0.55 -31.49 -13.86
CA ILE A 146 -0.44 -30.65 -12.66
C ILE A 146 0.53 -29.52 -12.98
N VAL A 147 0.14 -28.28 -12.72
CA VAL A 147 0.93 -27.08 -13.02
C VAL A 147 1.16 -26.31 -11.74
N ILE A 148 2.43 -26.08 -11.40
CA ILE A 148 2.86 -25.32 -10.22
C ILE A 148 3.60 -24.07 -10.65
N ASN A 149 3.37 -22.96 -9.95
CA ASN A 149 4.11 -21.70 -10.11
C ASN A 149 4.08 -20.88 -8.81
N ASP A 150 4.81 -19.78 -8.74
CA ASP A 150 4.53 -18.73 -7.73
C ASP A 150 3.41 -17.81 -8.27
N LYS A 151 2.45 -17.41 -7.44
CA LYS A 151 1.30 -16.56 -7.86
C LYS A 151 1.74 -15.23 -8.49
N GLU A 152 2.91 -14.72 -8.12
CA GLU A 152 3.51 -13.50 -8.66
C GLU A 152 4.59 -13.79 -9.72
N PHE A 153 4.72 -15.05 -10.14
CA PHE A 153 5.71 -15.54 -11.11
C PHE A 153 7.15 -15.24 -10.68
N ARG A 154 7.40 -15.20 -9.38
CA ARG A 154 8.76 -15.12 -8.80
C ARG A 154 9.41 -16.51 -8.86
N GLY A 155 10.72 -16.57 -8.70
CA GLY A 155 11.43 -17.82 -8.44
C GLY A 155 12.73 -17.58 -7.69
N LYS A 156 13.05 -18.54 -6.81
CA LYS A 156 14.21 -18.50 -5.90
C LYS A 156 14.68 -19.93 -5.62
N GLN A 157 15.95 -20.07 -5.24
CA GLN A 157 16.49 -21.38 -4.86
C GLN A 157 15.79 -22.00 -3.64
N SER A 158 15.19 -21.16 -2.79
CA SER A 158 14.43 -21.59 -1.62
C SER A 158 12.99 -21.97 -1.93
N TYR A 159 12.49 -21.81 -3.17
CA TYR A 159 11.11 -22.19 -3.50
C TYR A 159 11.03 -23.68 -3.88
N ASP A 160 11.67 -24.53 -3.08
CA ASP A 160 11.46 -25.97 -3.12
C ASP A 160 10.06 -26.31 -2.65
N TYR A 161 9.48 -27.34 -3.23
CA TYR A 161 8.19 -27.86 -2.82
C TYR A 161 8.13 -29.37 -2.99
N GLN A 162 7.21 -29.97 -2.26
CA GLN A 162 6.82 -31.36 -2.41
C GLN A 162 5.32 -31.43 -2.71
N LEU A 163 4.95 -32.37 -3.58
CA LEU A 163 3.55 -32.72 -3.82
C LEU A 163 3.28 -34.12 -3.26
N HIS A 164 2.15 -34.29 -2.59
CA HIS A 164 1.54 -35.58 -2.31
C HIS A 164 0.25 -35.69 -3.12
N VAL A 165 0.15 -36.72 -3.96
CA VAL A 165 -0.99 -36.90 -4.88
C VAL A 165 -1.63 -38.26 -4.62
N PHE A 166 -2.89 -38.25 -4.21
CA PHE A 166 -3.61 -39.41 -3.71
C PHE A 166 -5.11 -39.35 -4.02
N VAL A 167 -5.80 -40.47 -3.83
CA VAL A 167 -7.26 -40.54 -3.89
C VAL A 167 -7.80 -40.09 -2.54
N ASP A 168 -8.81 -39.22 -2.59
CA ASP A 168 -9.41 -38.54 -1.44
C ASP A 168 -10.90 -38.31 -1.78
N GLU A 169 -11.77 -39.24 -1.37
CA GLU A 169 -13.18 -39.23 -1.80
C GLU A 169 -14.08 -38.32 -0.97
N ASP A 170 -13.77 -38.08 0.30
CA ASP A 170 -14.54 -37.18 1.17
C ASP A 170 -13.95 -35.77 1.31
N VAL A 171 -12.79 -35.51 0.69
CA VAL A 171 -12.26 -34.17 0.41
C VAL A 171 -11.67 -33.47 1.64
N ASP A 172 -11.03 -34.25 2.51
CA ASP A 172 -10.40 -33.82 3.76
C ASP A 172 -8.88 -33.64 3.65
N ALA A 173 -8.32 -33.91 2.47
CA ALA A 173 -6.89 -33.92 2.18
C ALA A 173 -6.08 -35.06 2.84
N ILE A 174 -6.71 -36.11 3.33
CA ILE A 174 -6.07 -37.35 3.77
C ILE A 174 -6.18 -38.40 2.66
N ASP A 175 -5.17 -39.28 2.57
CA ASP A 175 -5.21 -40.39 1.63
C ASP A 175 -6.19 -41.46 2.13
N ASP A 176 -7.23 -41.76 1.34
CA ASP A 176 -8.24 -42.81 1.61
C ASP A 176 -7.61 -44.15 2.06
N SER A 177 -6.39 -44.45 1.59
CA SER A 177 -5.69 -45.69 1.94
C SER A 177 -5.02 -45.67 3.31
N LEU A 178 -4.83 -44.48 3.91
CA LEU A 178 -4.31 -44.26 5.25
C LEU A 178 -5.43 -44.13 6.28
N GLU A 179 -6.58 -43.56 5.91
CA GLU A 179 -7.67 -43.24 6.83
C GLU A 179 -8.03 -44.38 7.80
N PRO A 180 -8.24 -45.63 7.34
CA PRO A 180 -8.66 -46.69 8.24
C PRO A 180 -7.56 -47.10 9.21
N ALA A 181 -6.28 -46.81 8.94
CA ALA A 181 -5.20 -47.11 9.87
C ALA A 181 -5.22 -46.15 11.06
N PHE A 182 -5.56 -44.88 10.81
CA PHE A 182 -5.59 -43.82 11.82
C PHE A 182 -6.95 -43.64 12.50
N GLY A 183 -7.97 -44.36 12.05
CA GLY A 183 -9.29 -44.36 12.70
C GLY A 183 -10.23 -43.24 12.24
N PHE A 184 -9.86 -42.54 11.16
CA PHE A 184 -10.72 -41.56 10.50
C PHE A 184 -12.01 -42.21 9.96
N LYS A 185 -13.06 -41.40 9.90
CA LYS A 185 -14.33 -41.80 9.30
C LYS A 185 -14.35 -41.32 7.84
N GLY A 186 -13.84 -42.14 6.91
CA GLY A 186 -13.72 -41.82 5.46
C GLY A 186 -15.01 -41.62 4.64
N TYR A 187 -15.92 -40.86 5.21
CA TYR A 187 -17.13 -40.29 4.62
C TYR A 187 -17.45 -38.90 5.21
N THR A 188 -16.61 -38.37 6.10
CA THR A 188 -16.72 -37.07 6.77
C THR A 188 -15.32 -36.48 6.90
N GLN A 189 -15.22 -35.16 6.80
CA GLN A 189 -13.94 -34.42 6.79
C GLN A 189 -13.48 -33.97 8.18
N ASP A 190 -14.25 -34.35 9.18
CA ASP A 190 -14.22 -33.88 10.56
C ASP A 190 -14.78 -35.06 11.36
N THR A 191 -13.86 -35.86 11.91
CA THR A 191 -14.15 -37.15 12.49
C THR A 191 -14.80 -36.99 13.85
N ASP A 192 -14.43 -36.01 14.65
CA ASP A 192 -14.97 -35.80 16.00
C ASP A 192 -16.12 -34.78 16.05
N GLY A 193 -16.23 -33.92 15.04
CA GLY A 193 -17.31 -32.96 14.82
C GLY A 193 -17.11 -31.63 15.52
N ASP A 194 -15.87 -31.24 15.84
CA ASP A 194 -15.56 -30.04 16.61
C ASP A 194 -15.47 -28.77 15.73
N GLY A 195 -15.27 -28.94 14.42
CA GLY A 195 -15.19 -27.87 13.42
C GLY A 195 -13.79 -27.55 12.92
N ILE A 196 -12.75 -28.19 13.46
CA ILE A 196 -11.45 -28.37 12.81
C ILE A 196 -11.55 -29.60 11.90
N TYR A 197 -10.84 -29.56 10.78
CA TYR A 197 -10.92 -30.65 9.79
C TYR A 197 -9.78 -31.63 9.99
N ASP A 198 -10.08 -32.91 9.79
CA ASP A 198 -9.19 -34.06 10.00
C ASP A 198 -7.81 -33.84 9.37
N GLY A 199 -7.77 -33.34 8.12
CA GLY A 199 -6.52 -33.06 7.43
C GLY A 199 -5.65 -32.00 8.12
N THR A 200 -6.23 -31.03 8.81
CA THR A 200 -5.51 -30.00 9.56
C THR A 200 -4.89 -30.59 10.82
N GLU A 201 -5.65 -31.38 11.58
CA GLU A 201 -5.20 -32.03 12.82
C GLU A 201 -4.21 -33.17 12.56
N PHE A 202 -4.37 -33.86 11.43
CA PHE A 202 -3.46 -34.90 11.01
C PHE A 202 -2.11 -34.32 10.57
N TYR A 203 -2.08 -33.16 9.91
CA TYR A 203 -0.88 -32.62 9.29
C TYR A 203 -0.04 -31.66 10.16
N VAL A 204 0.04 -31.96 11.45
CA VAL A 204 0.76 -31.13 12.43
C VAL A 204 2.26 -31.42 12.46
N PHE A 205 3.05 -30.36 12.54
CA PHE A 205 4.49 -30.42 12.82
C PHE A 205 4.76 -29.61 14.07
N ASN A 206 5.49 -30.16 15.04
CA ASN A 206 5.96 -29.36 16.16
C ASN A 206 7.05 -28.35 15.75
N LEU A 207 7.46 -27.47 16.67
CA LEU A 207 8.53 -26.48 16.47
C LEU A 207 9.87 -27.10 16.02
N ASP A 208 10.16 -28.33 16.43
CA ASP A 208 11.33 -29.10 15.98
C ASP A 208 11.15 -29.69 14.57
N SER A 209 10.08 -29.31 13.86
CA SER A 209 9.73 -29.76 12.52
C SER A 209 9.48 -31.27 12.43
N ALA A 210 9.25 -31.93 13.55
CA ALA A 210 8.87 -33.34 13.62
C ALA A 210 7.36 -33.47 13.49
N TYR A 211 6.95 -34.43 12.67
CA TYR A 211 5.54 -34.77 12.48
C TYR A 211 4.97 -35.31 13.79
N ALA A 212 3.87 -34.74 14.27
CA ALA A 212 3.25 -35.07 15.55
C ALA A 212 1.77 -35.39 15.34
N LEU A 213 1.34 -36.59 15.77
CA LEU A 213 -0.05 -37.05 15.68
C LEU A 213 -0.81 -36.91 17.01
N ASP A 214 -0.08 -36.64 18.08
CA ASP A 214 -0.54 -36.43 19.46
C ASP A 214 0.49 -35.45 20.07
N VAL A 215 0.10 -34.18 20.19
CA VAL A 215 1.01 -33.09 20.57
C VAL A 215 1.30 -33.10 22.07
N ASP A 216 0.29 -33.30 22.90
CA ASP A 216 0.41 -33.29 24.36
C ASP A 216 0.90 -34.63 24.95
N ASN A 217 0.87 -35.71 24.15
CA ASN A 217 1.24 -37.08 24.47
C ASN A 217 0.34 -37.75 25.54
N ASP A 218 -0.95 -37.43 25.58
CA ASP A 218 -1.90 -38.07 26.50
C ASP A 218 -2.41 -39.45 26.03
N GLY A 219 -2.19 -39.78 24.75
CA GLY A 219 -2.63 -41.01 24.12
C GLY A 219 -3.76 -40.82 23.11
N THR A 220 -4.38 -39.65 23.05
CA THR A 220 -5.45 -39.28 22.13
C THR A 220 -4.82 -38.58 20.91
N PRO A 221 -5.05 -39.09 19.69
CA PRO A 221 -4.56 -38.37 18.51
C PRO A 221 -5.30 -37.04 18.33
N ASN A 222 -4.63 -36.02 17.81
CA ASN A 222 -5.17 -34.65 17.69
C ASN A 222 -6.59 -34.61 17.11
N TRP A 223 -6.87 -35.35 16.01
CA TRP A 223 -8.18 -35.41 15.34
C TRP A 223 -9.31 -36.12 16.12
N LEU A 224 -9.05 -36.49 17.36
CA LEU A 224 -9.99 -37.08 18.32
C LEU A 224 -9.87 -36.42 19.70
N ASP A 225 -8.98 -35.46 19.86
CA ASP A 225 -8.73 -34.76 21.13
C ASP A 225 -9.58 -33.49 21.18
N GLU A 226 -10.14 -33.16 22.34
CA GLU A 226 -10.90 -31.91 22.51
C GLU A 226 -10.03 -30.73 22.97
N ASP A 227 -8.74 -30.99 23.28
CA ASP A 227 -7.73 -30.08 23.87
C ASP A 227 -6.32 -30.61 23.51
N SER A 228 -5.93 -30.50 22.22
CA SER A 228 -4.78 -31.20 21.62
C SER A 228 -3.41 -30.82 22.18
N ASP A 229 -3.27 -29.66 22.83
CA ASP A 229 -2.04 -29.23 23.51
C ASP A 229 -2.15 -29.22 25.05
N ASN A 230 -3.35 -29.48 25.58
CA ASN A 230 -3.66 -29.64 26.99
C ASN A 230 -3.35 -28.40 27.84
N ASP A 231 -3.60 -27.24 27.25
CA ASP A 231 -3.50 -25.95 27.91
C ASP A 231 -4.79 -25.62 28.73
N GLY A 232 -5.87 -26.38 28.48
CA GLY A 232 -7.15 -26.27 29.17
C GLY A 232 -8.18 -25.37 28.48
N ILE A 233 -7.86 -24.86 27.30
CA ILE A 233 -8.78 -24.30 26.31
C ILE A 233 -9.34 -25.51 25.52
N LYS A 234 -9.91 -25.31 24.35
CA LYS A 234 -10.60 -26.35 23.60
C LYS A 234 -10.33 -26.01 22.17
N ASP A 235 -9.91 -26.98 21.37
CA ASP A 235 -9.52 -26.79 19.97
C ASP A 235 -10.53 -25.95 19.19
N VAL A 236 -11.82 -26.22 19.33
CA VAL A 236 -12.93 -25.43 18.73
C VAL A 236 -12.94 -23.93 19.07
N LEU A 237 -12.40 -23.52 20.22
CA LEU A 237 -12.29 -22.13 20.67
C LEU A 237 -11.00 -21.47 20.17
N GLU A 238 -9.88 -22.20 20.13
CA GLU A 238 -8.59 -21.72 19.60
C GLU A 238 -8.62 -21.59 18.07
N GLY A 239 -9.18 -22.61 17.43
CA GLY A 239 -9.34 -22.72 16.00
C GLY A 239 -8.09 -23.22 15.27
N ALA A 240 -8.25 -23.37 13.96
CA ALA A 240 -7.29 -24.04 13.09
C ALA A 240 -6.27 -23.11 12.41
N PHE A 241 -6.37 -21.79 12.63
CA PHE A 241 -5.50 -20.82 11.96
C PHE A 241 -4.13 -20.75 12.64
N ASP A 242 -3.14 -20.23 11.92
CA ASP A 242 -1.77 -19.96 12.34
C ASP A 242 -1.63 -18.44 12.28
N LEU A 243 -2.03 -17.76 13.36
CA LEU A 243 -2.19 -16.29 13.34
C LEU A 243 -0.84 -15.57 13.45
N ASP A 244 0.08 -16.09 14.25
CA ASP A 244 1.41 -15.52 14.49
C ASP A 244 2.44 -15.90 13.39
N GLU A 245 2.07 -16.81 12.47
CA GLU A 245 2.87 -17.33 11.37
C GLU A 245 4.11 -18.15 11.80
N ASP A 246 4.08 -18.80 12.97
CA ASP A 246 5.17 -19.66 13.45
C ASP A 246 5.17 -21.07 12.81
N GLY A 247 4.02 -21.47 12.26
CA GLY A 247 3.81 -22.73 11.58
C GLY A 247 2.97 -23.77 12.33
N LEU A 248 2.48 -23.45 13.52
CA LEU A 248 1.50 -24.21 14.28
C LEU A 248 0.10 -23.66 14.04
N GLY A 249 -0.92 -24.51 14.14
CA GLY A 249 -2.29 -24.01 14.29
C GLY A 249 -2.56 -23.73 15.76
N ASN A 250 -3.38 -22.73 16.07
CA ASN A 250 -3.65 -22.30 17.44
C ASN A 250 -4.05 -23.48 18.36
N PHE A 251 -4.88 -24.42 17.90
CA PHE A 251 -5.29 -25.62 18.66
C PHE A 251 -4.16 -26.56 19.13
N VAL A 252 -2.93 -26.36 18.65
CA VAL A 252 -1.73 -27.13 19.04
C VAL A 252 -0.58 -26.21 19.45
N ASP A 253 -0.84 -24.93 19.64
CA ASP A 253 0.13 -23.90 19.99
C ASP A 253 -0.12 -23.35 21.39
N LEU A 254 0.90 -23.41 22.23
CA LEU A 254 0.81 -22.99 23.62
C LEU A 254 0.94 -21.47 23.81
N ASP A 255 1.27 -20.71 22.76
CA ASP A 255 1.46 -19.24 22.73
C ASP A 255 0.98 -18.68 21.37
N SER A 256 -0.31 -18.86 21.04
CA SER A 256 -0.89 -18.68 19.69
C SER A 256 -0.79 -17.26 19.11
N ASP A 257 -0.45 -16.26 19.93
CA ASP A 257 -0.23 -14.88 19.52
C ASP A 257 1.24 -14.42 19.59
N ALA A 258 2.13 -15.34 20.00
CA ALA A 258 3.56 -15.13 20.24
C ALA A 258 3.89 -13.95 21.18
N ASN A 259 3.01 -13.63 22.12
CA ASN A 259 3.23 -12.54 23.07
C ASN A 259 4.07 -12.96 24.30
N THR A 260 4.49 -14.24 24.38
CA THR A 260 5.28 -14.87 25.46
C THR A 260 4.51 -15.24 26.72
N ILE A 261 3.18 -15.17 26.69
CA ILE A 261 2.29 -15.57 27.78
C ILE A 261 1.50 -16.78 27.30
N ASP A 262 1.76 -17.96 27.91
CA ASP A 262 1.03 -19.17 27.51
C ASP A 262 -0.50 -18.95 27.51
N ASP A 263 -1.17 -19.49 26.50
CA ASP A 263 -2.61 -19.31 26.23
C ASP A 263 -3.47 -19.63 27.45
N SER A 264 -3.19 -20.74 28.13
CA SER A 264 -3.80 -21.15 29.40
C SER A 264 -3.83 -20.05 30.49
N LYS A 265 -2.84 -19.16 30.50
CA LYS A 265 -2.77 -18.02 31.44
C LYS A 265 -3.48 -16.82 30.87
N ASP A 266 -3.34 -16.58 29.57
CA ASP A 266 -3.84 -15.38 28.93
C ASP A 266 -5.35 -15.40 28.71
N ALA A 267 -5.92 -16.56 28.36
CA ALA A 267 -7.35 -16.79 28.26
C ALA A 267 -8.11 -16.50 29.57
N GLY A 268 -7.44 -16.62 30.72
CA GLY A 268 -7.99 -16.37 32.05
C GLY A 268 -9.04 -17.42 32.49
N ASN A 269 -10.27 -17.34 31.97
CA ASN A 269 -11.27 -18.39 32.13
C ASN A 269 -11.48 -19.06 30.77
N PRO A 270 -10.99 -20.29 30.54
CA PRO A 270 -11.10 -20.95 29.24
C PRO A 270 -12.53 -21.13 28.70
N GLN A 271 -13.53 -21.21 29.59
CA GLN A 271 -14.94 -21.29 29.15
C GLN A 271 -15.52 -19.93 28.74
N ARG A 272 -14.84 -18.84 29.09
CA ARG A 272 -15.21 -17.45 28.81
C ARG A 272 -13.92 -16.61 28.68
N PRO A 273 -13.15 -16.81 27.60
CA PRO A 273 -11.85 -16.18 27.45
C PRO A 273 -11.90 -14.67 27.59
N LEU A 274 -10.78 -14.08 28.00
CA LEU A 274 -10.61 -12.63 27.96
C LEU A 274 -10.67 -12.15 26.50
N ASN A 275 -11.25 -10.98 26.32
CA ASN A 275 -11.27 -10.24 25.07
C ASN A 275 -11.29 -8.75 25.47
N HIS A 276 -10.14 -8.10 25.34
CA HIS A 276 -9.88 -6.79 25.91
C HIS A 276 -10.56 -5.66 25.11
N ASP A 277 -10.40 -5.66 23.80
CA ASP A 277 -10.88 -4.64 22.87
C ASP A 277 -12.33 -4.87 22.38
N LYS A 278 -12.84 -6.09 22.56
CA LYS A 278 -14.19 -6.60 22.20
C LYS A 278 -14.38 -6.82 20.71
N ASP A 279 -13.33 -7.25 20.01
CA ASP A 279 -13.48 -7.74 18.64
C ASP A 279 -13.88 -9.23 18.57
N GLU A 280 -13.59 -9.91 17.47
CA GLU A 280 -13.98 -11.30 17.23
C GLU A 280 -12.98 -12.32 17.81
N LEU A 281 -11.78 -11.90 18.20
CA LEU A 281 -10.72 -12.74 18.75
C LEU A 281 -10.66 -12.64 20.28
N ALA A 282 -10.15 -13.68 20.93
CA ALA A 282 -9.87 -13.64 22.36
C ALA A 282 -8.39 -13.36 22.56
N ASN A 283 -8.01 -12.79 23.71
CA ASN A 283 -6.64 -12.31 23.95
C ASN A 283 -5.56 -13.32 23.54
N PHE A 284 -5.70 -14.58 23.96
CA PHE A 284 -4.72 -15.63 23.70
C PHE A 284 -4.47 -15.95 22.21
N ILE A 285 -5.33 -15.50 21.29
CA ILE A 285 -5.18 -15.65 19.83
C ILE A 285 -5.23 -14.30 19.10
N ASP A 286 -5.38 -13.19 19.82
CA ASP A 286 -5.42 -11.85 19.24
C ASP A 286 -4.01 -11.28 19.22
N LEU A 287 -3.53 -10.85 18.05
CA LEU A 287 -2.17 -10.33 17.95
C LEU A 287 -2.06 -8.82 18.29
N ASP A 288 -3.19 -8.14 18.55
CA ASP A 288 -3.30 -6.71 18.84
C ASP A 288 -4.43 -6.47 19.86
N ASP A 289 -4.21 -6.95 21.08
CA ASP A 289 -5.17 -7.04 22.19
C ASP A 289 -5.93 -5.75 22.54
N ASP A 290 -5.33 -4.59 22.27
CA ASP A 290 -5.93 -3.27 22.50
C ASP A 290 -6.30 -2.50 21.22
N ASN A 291 -6.14 -3.17 20.08
CA ASN A 291 -6.55 -2.79 18.74
C ASN A 291 -6.00 -1.43 18.29
N ASP A 292 -4.71 -1.23 18.57
CA ASP A 292 -3.96 -0.02 18.29
C ASP A 292 -2.92 -0.17 17.16
N LEU A 293 -2.99 -1.25 16.41
CA LEU A 293 -2.11 -1.56 15.29
C LEU A 293 -0.66 -1.85 15.69
N ILE A 294 -0.30 -1.87 16.97
CA ILE A 294 0.99 -2.39 17.43
C ILE A 294 0.74 -3.85 17.80
N LEU A 295 1.52 -4.77 17.23
CA LEU A 295 1.37 -6.18 17.62
C LEU A 295 1.84 -6.37 19.06
N ASP A 296 1.22 -7.25 19.82
CA ASP A 296 1.51 -7.45 21.25
C ASP A 296 2.96 -7.84 21.52
N VAL A 297 3.55 -8.66 20.65
CA VAL A 297 5.00 -8.99 20.66
C VAL A 297 5.91 -7.75 20.54
N ASN A 298 5.39 -6.64 20.01
CA ASN A 298 6.07 -5.36 19.84
C ASN A 298 5.54 -4.26 20.78
N ASP A 299 4.50 -4.53 21.57
CA ASP A 299 3.88 -3.56 22.49
C ASP A 299 4.38 -3.75 23.93
N PRO A 300 4.97 -2.70 24.56
CA PRO A 300 5.31 -2.76 25.98
C PRO A 300 4.11 -2.83 26.94
N GLU A 301 2.91 -2.45 26.49
CA GLU A 301 1.66 -2.43 27.25
C GLU A 301 0.48 -2.99 26.39
N PRO A 302 0.48 -4.28 26.01
CA PRO A 302 -0.50 -4.92 25.08
C PRO A 302 -1.99 -4.68 25.36
N LEU A 303 -2.33 -4.40 26.62
CA LEU A 303 -3.70 -4.16 27.08
C LEU A 303 -4.04 -2.66 27.21
N ASN A 304 -3.22 -1.73 26.72
CA ASN A 304 -3.44 -0.29 26.89
C ASN A 304 -2.95 0.52 25.68
N SER A 305 -3.91 0.92 24.84
CA SER A 305 -3.60 1.54 23.54
C SER A 305 -2.59 2.69 23.63
N ALA A 306 -1.58 2.64 22.77
CA ALA A 306 -0.57 3.66 22.66
C ALA A 306 -1.17 5.03 22.31
N SER A 307 -0.63 6.06 22.95
CA SER A 307 -1.08 7.43 22.78
C SER A 307 0.06 8.36 22.39
N ASN A 308 -0.24 9.33 21.53
CA ASN A 308 0.75 10.30 21.10
C ASN A 308 1.01 11.36 22.19
N GLY A 309 2.25 11.85 22.28
CA GLY A 309 2.60 12.97 23.14
C GLY A 309 1.96 14.30 22.71
N ALA A 310 2.07 15.31 23.56
CA ALA A 310 1.66 16.67 23.20
C ALA A 310 2.66 17.30 22.20
N TYR A 311 2.15 18.06 21.23
CA TYR A 311 2.98 18.73 20.22
C TYR A 311 4.14 19.52 20.85
N GLY A 312 5.35 19.32 20.33
CA GLY A 312 6.58 19.97 20.78
C GLY A 312 7.26 19.32 21.99
N THR A 313 6.83 18.12 22.39
CA THR A 313 7.53 17.27 23.38
C THR A 313 8.37 16.21 22.69
N ASP A 314 9.36 15.64 23.40
CA ASP A 314 10.21 14.56 22.88
C ASP A 314 9.40 13.27 22.57
N ASN A 315 8.21 13.15 23.16
CA ASN A 315 7.29 12.02 22.98
C ASN A 315 6.22 12.29 21.91
N TYR A 316 6.31 13.40 21.18
CA TYR A 316 5.42 13.67 20.04
C TYR A 316 5.97 13.02 18.78
N LEU A 317 5.18 12.15 18.16
CA LEU A 317 5.51 11.53 16.87
C LEU A 317 4.61 12.12 15.78
N GLU A 318 5.18 12.29 14.57
CA GLU A 318 4.42 12.72 13.39
C GLU A 318 4.99 12.08 12.13
N ILE A 319 4.11 11.61 11.23
CA ILE A 319 4.46 11.36 9.83
C ILE A 319 3.98 12.57 9.02
N SER A 320 4.90 13.32 8.43
CA SER A 320 4.59 14.54 7.69
C SER A 320 4.31 14.29 6.21
N ASN A 321 5.10 13.42 5.58
CA ASN A 321 4.96 13.10 4.16
C ASN A 321 5.31 11.65 3.87
N ILE A 322 4.69 11.09 2.84
CA ILE A 322 4.99 9.77 2.29
C ILE A 322 5.32 9.94 0.80
N TYR A 323 6.51 9.53 0.40
CA TYR A 323 7.01 9.63 -0.97
C TYR A 323 7.23 8.24 -1.56
N TYR A 324 6.86 8.06 -2.83
CA TYR A 324 7.32 6.93 -3.62
C TYR A 324 8.75 7.20 -4.12
N LEU A 325 9.64 6.21 -4.01
CA LEU A 325 11.01 6.30 -4.52
C LEU A 325 11.10 5.76 -5.95
N LEU A 326 10.83 6.64 -6.92
CA LEU A 326 11.00 6.36 -8.33
C LEU A 326 12.48 6.06 -8.65
N ASN A 327 12.70 4.95 -9.37
CA ASN A 327 14.04 4.45 -9.70
C ASN A 327 14.96 4.25 -8.47
N GLY A 328 14.38 4.10 -7.27
CA GLY A 328 15.10 3.78 -6.04
C GLY A 328 15.58 4.98 -5.23
N SER A 329 15.49 6.22 -5.74
CA SER A 329 15.96 7.41 -5.00
C SER A 329 15.20 8.71 -5.29
N GLN A 330 14.51 8.83 -6.42
CA GLN A 330 13.79 10.05 -6.76
C GLN A 330 12.44 10.07 -6.04
N GLU A 331 12.24 11.06 -5.19
CA GLU A 331 10.99 11.23 -4.43
C GLU A 331 9.86 11.75 -5.32
N VAL A 332 8.72 11.07 -5.25
CA VAL A 332 7.48 11.43 -5.94
C VAL A 332 6.36 11.42 -4.92
N GLU A 333 5.71 12.57 -4.76
CA GLU A 333 4.63 12.74 -3.78
C GLU A 333 3.29 12.25 -4.34
N SER A 334 2.34 11.93 -3.46
CA SER A 334 0.99 11.48 -3.84
C SER A 334 0.98 10.24 -4.75
N VAL A 335 1.97 9.37 -4.59
CA VAL A 335 2.03 8.06 -5.24
C VAL A 335 2.22 7.00 -4.16
N ILE A 336 1.29 6.06 -4.08
CA ILE A 336 1.32 4.90 -3.18
C ILE A 336 1.18 3.65 -4.03
N LEU A 337 2.17 2.76 -3.97
CA LEU A 337 2.23 1.54 -4.77
C LEU A 337 2.63 0.34 -3.92
N ALA A 338 1.87 -0.75 -4.03
CA ALA A 338 2.21 -1.99 -3.33
C ALA A 338 3.57 -2.56 -3.78
N ASN A 339 4.31 -3.13 -2.83
CA ASN A 339 5.60 -3.78 -3.05
C ASN A 339 6.64 -2.87 -3.72
N LYS A 340 6.57 -1.56 -3.46
CA LYS A 340 7.54 -0.58 -3.94
C LYS A 340 8.15 0.19 -2.78
N LYS A 341 9.38 0.66 -3.00
CA LYS A 341 10.10 1.48 -2.02
C LYS A 341 9.43 2.84 -1.85
N HIS A 342 9.16 3.20 -0.61
CA HIS A 342 8.66 4.49 -0.19
C HIS A 342 9.56 5.06 0.89
N ARG A 343 9.41 6.35 1.14
CA ARG A 343 10.09 7.10 2.20
C ARG A 343 9.06 7.88 2.98
N ILE A 344 9.13 7.84 4.30
CA ILE A 344 8.43 8.80 5.15
C ILE A 344 9.39 9.84 5.74
N TYR A 345 8.88 11.05 5.93
CA TYR A 345 9.48 12.09 6.77
C TYR A 345 8.58 12.35 7.97
N GLY A 346 9.14 12.91 9.04
CA GLY A 346 8.41 13.10 10.28
C GLY A 346 9.22 13.72 11.40
N GLU A 347 8.54 13.96 12.53
CA GLU A 347 9.14 14.44 13.77
C GLU A 347 9.44 13.26 14.70
N ASN A 348 10.60 13.33 15.38
CA ASN A 348 11.08 12.32 16.34
C ASN A 348 11.11 10.86 15.83
N LEU A 349 11.24 10.66 14.52
CA LEU A 349 11.45 9.34 13.92
C LEU A 349 12.79 8.74 14.38
N SER A 350 12.75 7.52 14.92
CA SER A 350 13.90 6.83 15.50
C SER A 350 13.84 5.32 15.20
N ASN A 351 14.06 4.47 16.20
CA ASN A 351 13.83 3.03 16.12
C ASN A 351 12.39 2.75 16.55
N GLY A 352 11.70 1.90 15.82
CA GLY A 352 10.31 1.57 16.11
C GLY A 352 9.70 0.77 14.97
N PHE A 353 8.40 0.93 14.77
CA PHE A 353 7.63 0.18 13.78
C PHE A 353 6.82 1.11 12.89
N LEU A 354 6.69 0.73 11.61
CA LEU A 354 5.61 1.20 10.77
C LEU A 354 4.48 0.18 10.82
N ASN A 355 3.32 0.64 11.27
CA ASN A 355 2.18 -0.20 11.57
C ASN A 355 1.16 -0.04 10.45
N PHE A 356 0.74 -1.14 9.84
CA PHE A 356 -0.17 -1.15 8.72
C PHE A 356 -1.41 -1.96 9.04
N ASN A 357 -2.57 -1.35 8.91
CA ASN A 357 -3.80 -2.11 8.80
C ASN A 357 -3.89 -2.69 7.38
N ILE A 358 -4.15 -3.99 7.25
CA ILE A 358 -4.22 -4.71 5.98
C ILE A 358 -5.66 -5.13 5.70
N LYS A 359 -6.18 -4.72 4.55
CA LYS A 359 -7.55 -5.09 4.16
C LYS A 359 -7.70 -6.61 4.04
N GLY A 360 -8.63 -7.16 4.82
CA GLY A 360 -8.96 -8.59 4.81
C GLY A 360 -8.01 -9.45 5.63
N SER A 361 -7.16 -8.83 6.45
CA SER A 361 -6.41 -9.47 7.53
C SER A 361 -7.11 -9.17 8.85
N LEU A 362 -7.05 -10.10 9.80
CA LEU A 362 -7.44 -9.84 11.19
C LEU A 362 -6.35 -9.04 11.90
N SER A 363 -5.08 -9.39 11.65
CA SER A 363 -3.95 -8.76 12.33
C SER A 363 -3.27 -7.65 11.49
N PRO A 364 -2.71 -6.61 12.14
CA PRO A 364 -1.90 -5.59 11.48
C PRO A 364 -0.51 -6.12 11.09
N VAL A 365 0.21 -5.37 10.26
CA VAL A 365 1.63 -5.64 9.95
C VAL A 365 2.50 -4.59 10.62
N ASN A 366 3.40 -5.04 11.50
CA ASN A 366 4.40 -4.20 12.17
C ASN A 366 5.75 -4.35 11.48
N LEU A 367 6.15 -3.37 10.69
CA LEU A 367 7.43 -3.37 9.98
C LEU A 367 8.50 -2.68 10.84
N PRO A 368 9.54 -3.39 11.33
CA PRO A 368 10.61 -2.77 12.09
C PRO A 368 11.40 -1.78 11.23
N VAL A 369 11.62 -0.58 11.76
CA VAL A 369 12.27 0.52 11.05
C VAL A 369 13.25 1.27 11.94
N ASN A 370 14.20 1.94 11.28
CA ASN A 370 15.20 2.76 11.93
C ASN A 370 15.56 3.96 11.06
N ALA A 371 15.31 5.17 11.57
CA ALA A 371 15.63 6.42 10.88
C ALA A 371 17.14 6.67 10.73
N ASN A 372 17.99 6.03 11.54
CA ASN A 372 19.46 6.12 11.52
C ASN A 372 19.98 7.57 11.54
N GLY A 373 19.26 8.47 12.23
CA GLY A 373 19.56 9.90 12.30
C GLY A 373 19.31 10.69 11.00
N LYS A 374 18.65 10.10 10.00
CA LYS A 374 18.44 10.69 8.67
C LYS A 374 17.19 11.57 8.55
N GLY A 375 16.37 11.66 9.60
CA GLY A 375 15.09 12.40 9.60
C GLY A 375 14.04 11.79 8.66
N TYR A 376 14.29 10.59 8.13
CA TYR A 376 13.38 9.83 7.27
C TYR A 376 13.58 8.33 7.45
N ILE A 377 12.58 7.55 7.03
CA ILE A 377 12.60 6.09 7.03
C ILE A 377 12.25 5.60 5.63
N ASP A 378 13.10 4.72 5.07
CA ASP A 378 12.83 4.00 3.82
C ASP A 378 12.21 2.65 4.12
N PHE A 379 11.16 2.27 3.38
CA PHE A 379 10.45 1.01 3.58
C PHE A 379 9.85 0.50 2.27
N VAL A 380 9.38 -0.75 2.25
CA VAL A 380 8.59 -1.31 1.14
C VAL A 380 7.13 -1.32 1.57
N MET A 381 6.26 -0.69 0.78
CA MET A 381 4.83 -0.58 1.10
C MET A 381 4.14 -1.96 1.00
N PRO A 382 3.50 -2.45 2.08
CA PRO A 382 2.75 -3.72 2.04
C PRO A 382 1.61 -3.71 1.02
N ARG A 383 1.19 -4.90 0.57
CA ARG A 383 -0.03 -5.07 -0.23
C ARG A 383 -1.25 -4.80 0.64
N ASN A 384 -2.33 -4.32 0.02
CA ASN A 384 -3.64 -4.14 0.66
C ASN A 384 -3.67 -3.25 1.92
N ALA A 385 -2.58 -2.54 2.22
CA ALA A 385 -2.55 -1.62 3.35
C ALA A 385 -3.62 -0.52 3.18
N THR A 386 -4.39 -0.27 4.22
CA THR A 386 -5.44 0.76 4.24
C THR A 386 -5.03 1.98 5.05
N SER A 387 -4.11 1.81 5.99
CA SER A 387 -3.52 2.90 6.76
C SER A 387 -2.07 2.61 7.11
N ILE A 388 -1.36 3.65 7.54
CA ILE A 388 -0.02 3.58 8.12
C ILE A 388 0.06 4.46 9.37
N SER A 389 0.67 3.96 10.43
CA SER A 389 1.12 4.73 11.59
C SER A 389 2.59 4.42 11.88
N TYR A 390 3.21 5.22 12.72
CA TYR A 390 4.54 4.97 13.28
C TYR A 390 4.42 4.86 14.79
N SER A 391 5.06 3.85 15.39
CA SER A 391 5.18 3.70 16.84
C SER A 391 6.63 3.58 17.27
N ALA A 392 6.90 3.99 18.51
CA ALA A 392 8.18 3.78 19.19
C ALA A 392 7.95 3.72 20.71
N ALA A 393 8.27 2.58 21.32
CA ALA A 393 7.75 2.22 22.64
C ALA A 393 6.22 2.33 22.67
N ASN A 394 5.60 2.65 23.81
CA ASN A 394 4.14 2.82 23.92
C ASN A 394 3.63 4.20 23.43
N ILE A 395 4.15 4.68 22.30
CA ILE A 395 3.76 5.96 21.68
C ILE A 395 3.54 5.74 20.19
N ARG A 396 2.41 6.22 19.67
CA ARG A 396 2.00 6.01 18.28
C ARG A 396 1.44 7.28 17.64
N THR A 397 1.70 7.45 16.34
CA THR A 397 1.03 8.48 15.52
C THR A 397 -0.40 8.08 15.20
N ALA A 398 -1.30 9.04 15.01
CA ALA A 398 -2.62 8.71 14.44
C ALA A 398 -2.47 8.03 13.05
N PRO A 399 -3.25 6.98 12.75
CA PRO A 399 -3.17 6.30 11.46
C PRO A 399 -3.52 7.23 10.29
N ILE A 400 -2.67 7.24 9.27
CA ILE A 400 -2.88 7.95 8.01
C ILE A 400 -3.50 6.99 7.00
N ALA A 401 -4.69 7.33 6.49
CA ALA A 401 -5.34 6.53 5.46
C ALA A 401 -4.53 6.53 4.14
N LEU A 402 -4.39 5.35 3.54
CA LEU A 402 -3.68 5.15 2.28
C LEU A 402 -4.66 4.98 1.13
N THR A 403 -4.31 5.53 -0.04
CA THR A 403 -5.03 5.33 -1.28
C THR A 403 -4.04 4.93 -2.37
N PHE A 404 -4.12 3.67 -2.79
CA PHE A 404 -3.19 3.10 -3.75
C PHE A 404 -3.48 3.60 -5.17
N ASN A 405 -2.43 3.96 -5.89
CA ASN A 405 -2.52 4.16 -7.33
C ASN A 405 -2.70 2.79 -8.01
N GLN A 406 -3.54 2.74 -9.04
CA GLN A 406 -3.71 1.51 -9.80
C GLN A 406 -2.40 1.15 -10.52
N LYS A 407 -2.10 -0.15 -10.60
CA LYS A 407 -0.94 -0.67 -11.33
C LYS A 407 -0.95 -0.10 -12.77
N PHE A 408 0.20 0.38 -13.23
CA PHE A 408 0.36 1.02 -14.55
C PHE A 408 -0.35 2.37 -14.76
N SER A 409 -0.89 3.00 -13.69
CA SER A 409 -1.23 4.42 -13.75
C SER A 409 0.03 5.25 -14.10
N PRO A 410 -0.13 6.34 -14.88
CA PRO A 410 0.99 7.19 -15.26
C PRO A 410 1.59 7.86 -14.02
N ILE A 411 2.89 8.14 -14.03
CA ILE A 411 3.59 8.83 -12.93
C ILE A 411 4.36 10.01 -13.51
N ILE A 412 4.11 11.22 -13.01
CA ILE A 412 4.88 12.41 -13.35
C ILE A 412 6.07 12.51 -12.39
N ALA A 413 7.29 12.48 -12.91
CA ALA A 413 8.50 12.47 -12.10
C ALA A 413 8.84 13.84 -11.50
N TYR A 414 8.56 14.93 -12.22
CA TYR A 414 8.88 16.29 -11.78
C TYR A 414 7.88 16.81 -10.74
N GLN A 415 8.38 17.13 -9.54
CA GLN A 415 7.57 17.61 -8.41
C GLN A 415 7.53 19.15 -8.29
N GLY A 416 8.31 19.88 -9.08
CA GLY A 416 8.31 21.35 -9.06
C GLY A 416 7.13 21.96 -9.82
N VAL A 417 7.11 23.29 -9.90
CA VAL A 417 6.15 24.03 -10.73
C VAL A 417 6.71 24.13 -12.16
N ILE A 418 5.96 23.61 -13.12
CA ILE A 418 6.32 23.67 -14.55
C ILE A 418 6.08 25.09 -15.05
N GLU A 419 7.12 25.76 -15.54
CA GLU A 419 7.00 27.09 -16.14
C GLU A 419 6.73 26.97 -17.64
N SER A 420 5.71 27.64 -18.15
CA SER A 420 5.39 27.66 -19.59
C SER A 420 4.63 28.90 -20.00
N SER A 421 4.36 29.05 -21.30
CA SER A 421 3.53 30.13 -21.86
C SER A 421 2.46 29.57 -22.78
N ALA A 422 1.45 30.38 -23.07
CA ALA A 422 0.40 30.03 -24.02
C ALA A 422 0.98 29.64 -25.39
N ASN A 423 0.50 28.53 -25.96
CA ASN A 423 0.96 27.90 -27.20
C ASN A 423 2.38 27.31 -27.17
N ALA A 424 3.07 27.32 -26.03
CA ALA A 424 4.35 26.64 -25.91
C ALA A 424 4.18 25.12 -25.80
N GLN A 425 5.16 24.38 -26.30
CA GLN A 425 5.26 22.95 -26.07
C GLN A 425 5.84 22.69 -24.68
N VAL A 426 5.20 21.78 -23.93
CA VAL A 426 5.70 21.24 -22.66
C VAL A 426 6.04 19.77 -22.85
N VAL A 427 7.14 19.33 -22.25
CA VAL A 427 7.54 17.91 -22.19
C VAL A 427 7.56 17.47 -20.73
N LEU A 428 6.82 16.41 -20.44
CA LEU A 428 6.78 15.74 -19.14
C LEU A 428 7.61 14.46 -19.21
N TYR A 429 8.25 14.14 -18.08
CA TYR A 429 9.02 12.90 -17.91
C TYR A 429 8.44 12.07 -16.76
N GLY A 430 8.48 10.75 -16.90
CA GLY A 430 7.77 9.87 -15.98
C GLY A 430 7.86 8.39 -16.30
N LYS A 431 6.85 7.64 -15.84
CA LYS A 431 6.66 6.21 -16.13
C LYS A 431 5.21 5.89 -16.48
N HIS A 432 5.04 4.76 -17.15
CA HIS A 432 3.74 4.20 -17.56
C HIS A 432 2.91 5.15 -18.42
N PHE A 433 3.60 5.93 -19.25
CA PHE A 433 2.92 6.63 -20.32
C PHE A 433 2.67 5.62 -21.44
N SER A 434 1.49 5.70 -22.04
CA SER A 434 0.99 4.76 -23.03
C SER A 434 0.24 5.51 -24.12
N ASP A 435 -0.04 4.86 -25.23
CA ASP A 435 -0.66 5.50 -26.40
C ASP A 435 -2.03 6.13 -26.10
N ASP A 436 -2.72 5.65 -25.06
CA ASP A 436 -3.99 6.16 -24.55
C ASP A 436 -3.84 7.20 -23.41
N THR A 437 -2.62 7.62 -23.07
CA THR A 437 -2.40 8.62 -22.02
C THR A 437 -2.79 10.01 -22.50
N LEU A 438 -3.64 10.69 -21.74
CA LEU A 438 -4.10 12.07 -21.98
C LEU A 438 -3.61 13.01 -20.88
N VAL A 439 -3.46 14.29 -21.24
CA VAL A 439 -3.06 15.37 -20.32
C VAL A 439 -4.31 16.11 -19.86
N TYR A 440 -4.36 16.47 -18.58
CA TYR A 440 -5.44 17.29 -18.02
C TYR A 440 -4.83 18.51 -17.34
N LEU A 441 -5.21 19.70 -17.81
CA LEU A 441 -4.86 20.99 -17.20
C LEU A 441 -6.13 21.64 -16.67
N ASN A 442 -6.25 21.78 -15.35
CA ASN A 442 -7.47 22.27 -14.68
C ASN A 442 -8.73 21.54 -15.17
N ASP A 443 -8.63 20.20 -15.30
CA ASP A 443 -9.67 19.30 -15.81
C ASP A 443 -10.02 19.47 -17.29
N VAL A 444 -9.34 20.37 -18.02
CA VAL A 444 -9.42 20.44 -19.48
C VAL A 444 -8.51 19.37 -20.07
N GLU A 445 -9.11 18.45 -20.82
CA GLU A 445 -8.42 17.38 -21.53
C GLU A 445 -7.64 17.92 -22.73
N LEU A 446 -6.39 17.47 -22.88
CA LEU A 446 -5.46 17.84 -23.94
C LEU A 446 -4.85 16.58 -24.54
N THR A 447 -4.83 16.52 -25.87
CA THR A 447 -4.19 15.44 -26.61
C THR A 447 -2.68 15.67 -26.68
N PRO A 448 -1.85 14.66 -26.35
CA PRO A 448 -0.41 14.76 -26.53
C PRO A 448 -0.01 14.88 -28.01
N LEU A 449 1.12 15.57 -28.25
CA LEU A 449 1.78 15.62 -29.55
C LEU A 449 2.62 14.37 -29.83
N ALA A 450 3.27 13.85 -28.79
CA ALA A 450 4.12 12.67 -28.86
C ALA A 450 4.17 12.00 -27.50
N ILE A 451 4.19 10.67 -27.50
CA ILE A 451 4.21 9.84 -26.30
C ILE A 451 5.27 8.75 -26.49
N SER A 452 6.02 8.48 -25.43
CA SER A 452 6.82 7.27 -25.23
C SER A 452 6.57 6.78 -23.79
N PRO A 453 7.00 5.56 -23.42
CA PRO A 453 6.79 5.04 -22.06
C PRO A 453 7.32 5.90 -20.90
N THR A 454 8.21 6.86 -21.19
CA THR A 454 8.89 7.70 -20.19
C THR A 454 8.81 9.21 -20.46
N SER A 455 8.25 9.63 -21.60
CA SER A 455 8.10 11.05 -21.93
C SER A 455 6.82 11.33 -22.71
N LEU A 456 6.21 12.48 -22.45
CA LEU A 456 5.00 12.91 -23.12
C LEU A 456 5.10 14.41 -23.39
N SER A 457 4.71 14.87 -24.58
CA SER A 457 4.67 16.30 -24.89
C SER A 457 3.30 16.76 -25.35
N PHE A 458 2.96 18.02 -25.06
CA PHE A 458 1.68 18.64 -25.45
C PHE A 458 1.84 20.14 -25.65
N ILE A 459 0.86 20.80 -26.28
CA ILE A 459 0.81 22.27 -26.41
C ILE A 459 -0.07 22.85 -25.31
N VAL A 460 0.42 23.88 -24.63
CA VAL A 460 -0.38 24.66 -23.68
C VAL A 460 -1.42 25.47 -24.47
N PRO A 461 -2.73 25.33 -24.21
CA PRO A 461 -3.75 26.10 -24.92
C PRO A 461 -3.57 27.62 -24.82
N ALA A 462 -4.02 28.35 -25.84
CA ALA A 462 -3.92 29.81 -25.88
C ALA A 462 -4.60 30.51 -24.67
N ASN A 463 -5.71 29.95 -24.20
CA ASN A 463 -6.50 30.44 -23.07
C ASN A 463 -6.26 29.64 -21.78
N ALA A 464 -5.17 28.89 -21.70
CA ALA A 464 -4.86 28.09 -20.52
C ALA A 464 -4.58 28.98 -19.31
N GLU A 465 -5.10 28.60 -18.16
CA GLU A 465 -4.75 29.20 -16.88
C GLU A 465 -3.68 28.36 -16.18
N SER A 466 -2.86 29.01 -15.36
CA SER A 466 -2.01 28.29 -14.40
C SER A 466 -2.84 27.41 -13.48
N GLY A 467 -2.32 26.27 -13.06
CA GLY A 467 -3.02 25.41 -12.12
C GLY A 467 -2.52 23.97 -12.08
N LYS A 468 -3.43 23.04 -11.87
CA LYS A 468 -3.13 21.62 -11.65
C LYS A 468 -3.00 20.90 -12.98
N LEU A 469 -1.91 20.15 -13.13
CA LEU A 469 -1.63 19.30 -14.29
C LEU A 469 -1.56 17.85 -13.84
N TYR A 470 -2.28 16.95 -14.50
CA TYR A 470 -2.16 15.51 -14.26
C TYR A 470 -2.37 14.72 -15.55
N LEU A 471 -2.04 13.44 -15.52
CA LEU A 471 -2.20 12.50 -16.63
C LEU A 471 -3.26 11.47 -16.28
N LYS A 472 -3.88 10.89 -17.31
CA LYS A 472 -4.78 9.74 -17.16
C LYS A 472 -4.61 8.80 -18.33
N ASN A 473 -4.59 7.49 -18.06
CA ASN A 473 -4.73 6.43 -19.05
C ASN A 473 -5.88 5.49 -18.64
N SER A 474 -6.05 4.38 -19.36
CA SER A 474 -7.03 3.32 -19.05
C SER A 474 -6.87 2.70 -17.66
N TYR A 475 -5.65 2.69 -17.11
CA TYR A 475 -5.37 2.17 -15.76
C TYR A 475 -5.68 3.18 -14.67
N GLY A 476 -5.49 4.48 -14.88
CA GLY A 476 -5.80 5.44 -13.82
C GLY A 476 -5.22 6.83 -14.00
N LYS A 477 -5.28 7.60 -12.91
CA LYS A 477 -4.76 8.98 -12.85
C LYS A 477 -3.36 9.00 -12.23
N SER A 478 -2.51 9.89 -12.72
CA SER A 478 -1.21 10.15 -12.12
C SER A 478 -1.30 10.98 -10.84
N ASN A 479 -0.17 11.09 -10.14
CA ASN A 479 0.08 12.23 -9.28
C ASN A 479 -0.03 13.54 -10.07
N ALA A 480 -0.31 14.63 -9.36
CA ALA A 480 -0.47 15.93 -9.98
C ALA A 480 0.78 16.79 -9.82
N SER A 481 1.08 17.55 -10.87
CA SER A 481 2.05 18.64 -10.85
C SER A 481 1.32 19.98 -10.92
N LYS A 482 2.04 21.08 -10.73
CA LYS A 482 1.55 22.44 -10.93
C LYS A 482 2.20 23.02 -12.18
N ILE A 483 1.44 23.77 -12.97
CA ILE A 483 1.96 24.54 -14.11
C ILE A 483 1.64 26.02 -13.93
N ALA A 484 2.65 26.87 -14.15
CA ALA A 484 2.54 28.31 -14.21
C ALA A 484 2.58 28.74 -15.69
N VAL A 485 1.46 29.25 -16.20
CA VAL A 485 1.31 29.71 -17.58
C VAL A 485 1.44 31.23 -17.63
N PHE A 486 2.60 31.69 -18.11
CA PHE A 486 2.95 33.10 -18.22
C PHE A 486 2.47 33.71 -19.55
N SER A 487 2.23 35.00 -19.49
CA SER A 487 2.24 35.92 -20.63
C SER A 487 3.08 37.13 -20.27
N GLU A 488 3.30 38.02 -21.23
CA GLU A 488 4.07 39.24 -21.00
C GLU A 488 3.20 40.46 -21.23
N THR A 489 3.44 41.51 -20.45
CA THR A 489 2.87 42.84 -20.69
C THR A 489 3.97 43.87 -20.62
N THR A 490 3.85 44.91 -21.44
CA THR A 490 4.69 46.10 -21.30
C THR A 490 4.13 46.94 -20.17
N LEU A 491 4.96 47.20 -19.15
CA LEU A 491 4.71 48.16 -18.10
C LEU A 491 5.42 49.46 -18.44
N THR A 492 4.69 50.57 -18.44
CA THR A 492 5.24 51.91 -18.65
C THR A 492 4.88 52.79 -17.48
N ILE A 493 5.88 53.41 -16.86
CA ILE A 493 5.72 54.36 -15.76
C ILE A 493 5.63 55.76 -16.34
N ASP A 494 4.51 56.43 -16.09
CA ASP A 494 4.27 57.81 -16.51
C ASP A 494 5.34 58.76 -15.94
N GLU A 495 5.82 59.72 -16.73
CA GLU A 495 6.87 60.67 -16.32
C GLU A 495 6.48 61.51 -15.09
N SER A 496 5.19 61.69 -14.83
CA SER A 496 4.70 62.38 -13.62
C SER A 496 4.99 61.62 -12.33
N LEU A 497 5.31 60.32 -12.44
CA LEU A 497 5.87 59.53 -11.36
C LEU A 497 7.38 59.66 -11.37
N GLY A 498 7.88 60.64 -10.62
CA GLY A 498 9.29 60.95 -10.45
C GLY A 498 10.09 59.92 -9.64
N PHE A 499 9.86 58.61 -9.80
CA PHE A 499 10.72 57.56 -9.25
C PHE A 499 12.16 57.60 -9.83
N ALA A 500 12.46 58.53 -10.75
CA ALA A 500 13.67 58.64 -11.56
C ALA A 500 15.01 58.60 -10.79
N ASN A 501 15.03 58.85 -9.48
CA ASN A 501 16.24 58.77 -8.65
C ASN A 501 16.35 57.47 -7.83
N SER A 502 15.42 56.54 -8.02
CA SER A 502 15.38 55.24 -7.33
C SER A 502 15.37 54.12 -8.35
N LYS A 503 16.16 53.07 -8.12
CA LYS A 503 16.03 51.83 -8.88
C LYS A 503 14.65 51.23 -8.60
N VAL A 504 13.84 51.05 -9.64
CA VAL A 504 12.53 50.41 -9.54
C VAL A 504 12.63 48.96 -9.98
N VAL A 505 12.09 48.05 -9.17
CA VAL A 505 12.01 46.62 -9.48
C VAL A 505 10.56 46.18 -9.44
N ALA A 506 10.07 45.64 -10.55
CA ALA A 506 8.75 45.02 -10.62
C ALA A 506 8.88 43.55 -10.21
N SER A 507 8.08 43.11 -9.25
CA SER A 507 7.96 41.71 -8.84
C SER A 507 6.55 41.19 -9.10
N THR A 508 6.46 39.97 -9.60
CA THR A 508 5.20 39.22 -9.75
C THR A 508 5.31 37.87 -9.05
N PHE A 509 4.19 37.38 -8.53
CA PHE A 509 4.12 36.07 -7.89
C PHE A 509 3.01 35.25 -8.54
N ILE A 510 3.39 34.20 -9.28
CA ILE A 510 2.47 33.40 -10.11
C ILE A 510 2.66 31.93 -9.75
N SER A 511 1.62 31.30 -9.20
CA SER A 511 1.62 29.87 -8.83
C SER A 511 2.81 29.44 -7.96
N GLY A 512 3.25 30.29 -7.03
CA GLY A 512 4.38 30.00 -6.15
C GLY A 512 5.74 30.51 -6.63
N ILE A 513 5.80 31.07 -7.85
CA ILE A 513 7.05 31.54 -8.47
C ILE A 513 7.11 33.07 -8.42
N GLU A 514 8.16 33.61 -7.80
CA GLU A 514 8.47 35.04 -7.86
C GLU A 514 9.36 35.37 -9.07
N LYS A 515 8.97 36.38 -9.87
CA LYS A 515 9.79 36.93 -10.96
C LYS A 515 10.05 38.42 -10.72
N LYS A 516 11.32 38.81 -10.65
CA LYS A 516 11.76 40.20 -10.48
C LYS A 516 12.40 40.74 -11.75
N ILE A 517 11.96 41.92 -12.18
CA ILE A 517 12.44 42.61 -13.38
C ILE A 517 12.83 44.04 -13.01
N ASP A 518 14.03 44.45 -13.42
CA ASP A 518 14.46 45.85 -13.30
C ASP A 518 13.69 46.73 -14.31
N VAL A 519 13.15 47.85 -13.83
CA VAL A 519 12.46 48.83 -14.70
C VAL A 519 13.47 49.87 -15.17
N ASN A 520 13.76 49.84 -16.47
CA ASN A 520 14.78 50.70 -17.09
C ASN A 520 14.10 51.76 -17.96
N ASN A 521 14.51 53.03 -17.83
CA ASN A 521 13.92 54.15 -18.57
C ASN A 521 12.38 54.19 -18.49
N SER A 522 11.84 53.91 -17.29
CA SER A 522 10.39 53.85 -17.03
C SER A 522 9.63 52.78 -17.83
N VAL A 523 10.31 51.80 -18.43
CA VAL A 523 9.67 50.70 -19.17
C VAL A 523 10.23 49.36 -18.71
N ALA A 524 9.35 48.35 -18.63
CA ALA A 524 9.73 46.96 -18.41
C ALA A 524 8.77 46.01 -19.12
N VAL A 525 9.27 44.87 -19.59
CA VAL A 525 8.42 43.74 -19.96
C VAL A 525 8.35 42.82 -18.75
N VAL A 526 7.15 42.64 -18.20
CA VAL A 526 6.95 41.88 -16.97
C VAL A 526 6.12 40.62 -17.23
N PRO A 527 6.51 39.46 -16.67
CA PRO A 527 5.70 38.26 -16.76
C PRO A 527 4.44 38.43 -15.91
N VAL A 528 3.30 38.05 -16.46
CA VAL A 528 1.99 38.10 -15.82
C VAL A 528 1.30 36.76 -16.01
N SER A 529 0.30 36.47 -15.19
CA SER A 529 -0.56 35.32 -15.41
C SER A 529 -1.31 35.50 -16.73
N SER A 530 -1.30 34.48 -17.57
CA SER A 530 -1.83 34.53 -18.94
C SER A 530 -3.30 34.93 -19.01
N ASN A 531 -4.14 34.38 -18.14
CA ASN A 531 -5.59 34.58 -18.19
C ASN A 531 -6.21 35.07 -16.87
N ASN A 532 -5.38 35.27 -15.83
CA ASN A 532 -5.83 35.74 -14.52
C ASN A 532 -5.24 37.12 -14.16
N ALA A 533 -5.92 37.81 -13.24
CA ALA A 533 -5.41 39.05 -12.67
C ALA A 533 -4.04 38.79 -12.01
N THR A 534 -3.12 39.73 -12.16
CA THR A 534 -1.77 39.63 -11.56
C THR A 534 -1.49 40.91 -10.79
N THR A 535 -1.10 40.78 -9.52
CA THR A 535 -0.56 41.91 -8.77
C THR A 535 0.93 42.02 -9.07
N ILE A 536 1.35 43.17 -9.57
CA ILE A 536 2.73 43.55 -9.79
C ILE A 536 3.14 44.48 -8.65
N THR A 537 4.08 44.05 -7.83
CA THR A 537 4.64 44.88 -6.76
C THR A 537 5.81 45.68 -7.30
N LEU A 538 5.70 47.01 -7.28
CA LEU A 538 6.79 47.90 -7.67
C LEU A 538 7.57 48.30 -6.43
N TYR A 539 8.77 47.77 -6.29
CA TYR A 539 9.72 48.13 -5.23
C TYR A 539 10.60 49.30 -5.65
N PHE A 540 10.81 50.26 -4.76
CA PHE A 540 11.62 51.45 -5.02
C PHE A 540 12.26 52.01 -3.74
N GLY A 541 13.14 52.99 -3.91
CA GLY A 541 13.97 53.58 -2.86
C GLY A 541 15.19 52.74 -2.50
N ASP A 542 15.99 53.23 -1.55
CA ASP A 542 17.19 52.54 -1.08
C ASP A 542 16.84 51.13 -0.56
N GLU A 543 17.59 50.14 -1.04
CA GLU A 543 17.39 48.72 -0.70
C GLU A 543 15.96 48.20 -0.96
N GLN A 544 15.18 48.83 -1.85
CA GLN A 544 13.84 48.36 -2.23
C GLN A 544 12.84 48.29 -1.04
N LYS A 545 13.02 49.16 -0.05
CA LYS A 545 12.22 49.17 1.21
C LYS A 545 10.79 49.71 1.09
N TYR A 546 10.43 50.29 -0.05
CA TYR A 546 9.12 50.89 -0.31
C TYR A 546 8.46 50.20 -1.49
N TYR A 547 7.14 50.06 -1.43
CA TYR A 547 6.40 49.40 -2.50
C TYR A 547 5.03 50.02 -2.74
N LEU A 548 4.58 49.91 -3.97
CA LEU A 548 3.21 50.15 -4.41
C LEU A 548 2.78 48.99 -5.31
N ASN A 549 1.48 48.76 -5.42
CA ASN A 549 0.96 47.68 -6.25
C ASN A 549 0.37 48.25 -7.53
N ALA A 550 0.59 47.52 -8.63
CA ALA A 550 -0.03 47.72 -9.93
C ALA A 550 -0.84 46.46 -10.27
N LEU A 551 -2.12 46.63 -10.63
CA LEU A 551 -3.00 45.51 -10.90
C LEU A 551 -3.13 45.25 -12.40
N TYR A 552 -2.53 44.16 -12.87
CA TYR A 552 -2.76 43.66 -14.21
C TYR A 552 -4.10 42.91 -14.28
N LEU A 553 -4.93 43.29 -15.24
CA LEU A 553 -6.26 42.73 -15.50
C LEU A 553 -6.41 42.31 -16.97
N GLY A 554 -5.32 41.86 -17.61
CA GLY A 554 -5.32 41.39 -19.00
C GLY A 554 -5.16 42.48 -20.07
N GLN A 555 -4.72 43.69 -19.70
CA GLN A 555 -4.48 44.77 -20.66
C GLN A 555 -3.30 44.44 -21.59
N ALA A 556 -3.25 45.00 -22.80
CA ALA A 556 -2.10 44.81 -23.70
C ALA A 556 -0.86 45.60 -23.22
N ASP A 557 -1.08 46.86 -22.84
CA ASP A 557 -0.07 47.72 -22.23
C ASP A 557 -0.57 48.24 -20.89
N LEU A 558 0.31 48.22 -19.89
CA LEU A 558 0.01 48.66 -18.53
C LEU A 558 0.64 50.03 -18.27
N GLN A 559 -0.17 51.08 -18.48
CA GLN A 559 0.22 52.46 -18.22
C GLN A 559 0.04 52.80 -16.74
N ILE A 560 1.16 52.98 -16.04
CA ILE A 560 1.22 53.25 -14.61
C ILE A 560 1.21 54.76 -14.39
N THR A 561 0.08 55.27 -13.90
CA THR A 561 -0.11 56.67 -13.49
C THR A 561 -0.30 56.76 -11.97
N PRO A 562 -0.19 57.95 -11.34
CA PRO A 562 -0.47 58.10 -9.91
C PRO A 562 -1.85 57.59 -9.51
N ARG A 563 -2.88 57.83 -10.35
CA ARG A 563 -4.25 57.32 -10.14
C ARG A 563 -4.31 55.81 -10.23
N PHE A 564 -3.61 55.23 -11.20
CA PHE A 564 -3.54 53.78 -11.36
C PHE A 564 -2.92 53.10 -10.14
N LEU A 565 -1.80 53.63 -9.62
CA LEU A 565 -1.14 53.10 -8.43
C LEU A 565 -1.98 53.29 -7.16
N ALA A 566 -2.64 54.43 -7.00
CA ALA A 566 -3.54 54.68 -5.88
C ALA A 566 -4.68 53.65 -5.85
N ALA A 567 -5.38 53.47 -6.98
CA ALA A 567 -6.45 52.49 -7.11
C ALA A 567 -5.94 51.06 -6.90
N SER A 568 -4.86 50.67 -7.58
CA SER A 568 -4.28 49.32 -7.49
C SER A 568 -3.79 48.98 -6.08
N THR A 569 -3.16 49.93 -5.39
CA THR A 569 -2.66 49.75 -4.02
C THR A 569 -3.79 49.63 -3.01
N ALA A 570 -4.88 50.37 -3.20
CA ALA A 570 -6.08 50.25 -2.39
C ALA A 570 -6.90 48.99 -2.70
N TRP A 571 -6.85 48.50 -3.95
CA TRP A 571 -7.64 47.37 -4.43
C TRP A 571 -7.50 46.11 -3.57
N GLY A 572 -6.27 45.72 -3.22
CA GLY A 572 -6.01 44.54 -2.39
C GLY A 572 -6.61 44.60 -0.99
N LEU A 573 -6.90 45.80 -0.47
CA LEU A 573 -7.50 46.01 0.85
C LEU A 573 -9.02 46.10 0.81
N SER A 574 -9.60 46.31 -0.37
CA SER A 574 -11.04 46.52 -0.55
C SER A 574 -11.89 45.24 -0.56
N GLY A 575 -11.27 44.07 -0.34
CA GLY A 575 -11.98 42.78 -0.24
C GLY A 575 -12.61 42.30 -1.56
N VAL A 576 -12.21 42.87 -2.69
CA VAL A 576 -12.75 42.49 -4.01
C VAL A 576 -12.29 41.09 -4.38
N ASN A 577 -13.25 40.23 -4.66
CA ASN A 577 -12.95 38.88 -5.12
C ASN A 577 -12.35 38.94 -6.52
N GLN A 578 -11.05 38.64 -6.62
CA GLN A 578 -10.29 38.69 -7.87
C GLN A 578 -10.55 37.48 -8.79
N THR A 579 -11.42 36.53 -8.40
CA THR A 579 -11.81 35.37 -9.22
C THR A 579 -12.86 35.68 -10.31
N GLN A 580 -13.28 36.94 -10.45
CA GLN A 580 -14.17 37.34 -11.54
C GLN A 580 -13.42 37.46 -12.87
N GLN A 581 -14.13 37.25 -13.99
CA GLN A 581 -13.55 37.42 -15.33
C GLN A 581 -12.82 38.77 -15.48
N PRO A 582 -11.59 38.80 -16.02
CA PRO A 582 -10.76 40.03 -16.12
C PRO A 582 -11.47 41.21 -16.80
N ALA A 583 -12.37 40.95 -17.76
CA ALA A 583 -13.17 41.99 -18.41
C ALA A 583 -14.10 42.73 -17.42
N LYS A 584 -14.74 42.02 -16.49
CA LYS A 584 -15.59 42.63 -15.45
C LYS A 584 -14.76 43.44 -14.46
N LEU A 585 -13.63 42.88 -14.03
CA LEU A 585 -12.70 43.58 -13.14
C LEU A 585 -12.17 44.86 -13.79
N ARG A 586 -11.84 44.85 -15.08
CA ARG A 586 -11.41 46.06 -15.82
C ARG A 586 -12.48 47.14 -15.87
N ALA A 587 -13.73 46.76 -16.14
CA ALA A 587 -14.85 47.70 -16.18
C ALA A 587 -15.04 48.37 -14.81
N LEU A 588 -15.00 47.58 -13.74
CA LEU A 588 -15.11 48.06 -12.38
C LEU A 588 -13.91 48.95 -11.98
N PHE A 589 -12.69 48.52 -12.31
CA PHE A 589 -11.47 49.29 -12.05
C PHE A 589 -11.53 50.67 -12.72
N THR A 590 -12.09 50.77 -13.93
CA THR A 590 -12.28 52.04 -14.64
C THR A 590 -13.24 52.98 -13.91
N GLN A 591 -14.26 52.46 -13.21
CA GLN A 591 -15.17 53.26 -12.39
C GLN A 591 -14.49 53.74 -11.11
N VAL A 592 -13.74 52.84 -10.46
CA VAL A 592 -12.98 53.13 -9.24
C VAL A 592 -11.97 54.27 -9.43
N LEU A 593 -11.33 54.37 -10.60
CA LEU A 593 -10.40 55.46 -10.93
C LEU A 593 -11.03 56.87 -10.85
N LYS A 594 -12.36 56.98 -10.79
CA LYS A 594 -13.11 58.25 -10.72
C LYS A 594 -13.54 58.62 -9.29
N LEU A 595 -13.30 57.77 -8.31
CA LEU A 595 -13.66 58.04 -6.91
C LEU A 595 -12.78 59.16 -6.35
N ASN A 596 -13.37 60.08 -5.57
CA ASN A 596 -12.67 61.24 -5.04
C ASN A 596 -11.52 60.81 -4.11
N GLU A 597 -11.75 59.80 -3.27
CA GLU A 597 -10.76 59.27 -2.34
C GLU A 597 -9.56 58.66 -3.07
N VAL A 598 -9.79 58.03 -4.23
CA VAL A 598 -8.72 57.51 -5.10
C VAL A 598 -7.94 58.66 -5.73
N ILE A 599 -8.61 59.73 -6.16
CA ILE A 599 -7.97 60.93 -6.72
C ILE A 599 -7.11 61.62 -5.65
N GLU A 600 -7.62 61.82 -4.44
CA GLU A 600 -6.87 62.41 -3.32
C GLU A 600 -5.64 61.58 -2.96
N PHE A 601 -5.77 60.25 -2.94
CA PHE A 601 -4.63 59.38 -2.69
C PHE A 601 -3.59 59.44 -3.83
N ALA A 602 -4.05 59.52 -5.08
CA ALA A 602 -3.20 59.68 -6.25
C ALA A 602 -2.41 61.00 -6.24
N ASP A 603 -3.06 62.11 -5.88
CA ASP A 603 -2.42 63.41 -5.76
C ASP A 603 -1.35 63.37 -4.66
N TYR A 604 -1.63 62.70 -3.53
CA TYR A 604 -0.62 62.48 -2.49
C TYR A 604 0.59 61.69 -3.00
N ILE A 605 0.39 60.59 -3.74
CA ILE A 605 1.49 59.82 -4.35
C ILE A 605 2.32 60.71 -5.28
N LYS A 606 1.65 61.50 -6.13
CA LYS A 606 2.30 62.39 -7.10
C LYS A 606 3.12 63.47 -6.41
N GLU A 607 2.57 64.18 -5.43
CA GLU A 607 3.24 65.27 -4.70
C GLU A 607 4.43 64.79 -3.85
N ASN A 608 4.40 63.54 -3.39
CA ASN A 608 5.39 62.98 -2.48
C ASN A 608 6.27 61.90 -3.13
N ASN A 609 6.27 61.79 -4.46
CA ASN A 609 6.95 60.73 -5.21
C ASN A 609 8.47 60.62 -4.92
N ASN A 610 9.13 61.74 -4.63
CA ASN A 610 10.55 61.83 -4.28
C ASN A 610 10.83 61.85 -2.77
N GLN A 611 9.81 61.73 -1.91
CA GLN A 611 9.95 61.81 -0.45
C GLN A 611 9.71 60.45 0.20
N LEU A 612 10.68 59.53 0.08
CA LEU A 612 10.55 58.12 0.51
C LEU A 612 9.89 57.92 1.90
N PRO A 613 10.24 58.67 2.97
CA PRO A 613 9.61 58.48 4.28
C PRO A 613 8.09 58.73 4.31
N LYS A 614 7.55 59.51 3.36
CA LYS A 614 6.11 59.83 3.29
C LYS A 614 5.25 58.61 2.98
N TYR A 615 5.79 57.61 2.29
CA TYR A 615 5.12 56.33 2.01
C TYR A 615 4.91 55.46 3.26
N LYS A 616 5.55 55.80 4.39
CA LYS A 616 5.32 55.17 5.70
C LYS A 616 4.61 56.09 6.68
N SER A 617 4.11 57.24 6.23
CA SER A 617 3.46 58.21 7.10
C SER A 617 2.04 57.79 7.47
N LYS A 618 1.54 58.28 8.61
CA LYS A 618 0.14 58.12 9.02
C LYS A 618 -0.82 58.62 7.94
N LYS A 619 -0.51 59.75 7.29
CA LYS A 619 -1.34 60.32 6.22
C LYS A 619 -1.45 59.40 5.01
N PHE A 620 -0.34 58.79 4.57
CA PHE A 620 -0.36 57.81 3.48
C PHE A 620 -1.27 56.63 3.83
N THR A 621 -1.11 56.05 5.02
CA THR A 621 -1.95 54.95 5.48
C THR A 621 -3.43 55.33 5.54
N THR A 622 -3.76 56.51 6.04
CA THR A 622 -5.15 57.01 6.11
C THR A 622 -5.77 57.16 4.72
N LEU A 623 -5.07 57.78 3.77
CA LEU A 623 -5.58 57.95 2.40
C LEU A 623 -5.74 56.61 1.67
N LYS A 624 -4.80 55.69 1.87
CA LYS A 624 -4.86 54.32 1.32
C LYS A 624 -6.11 53.58 1.79
N TRP A 625 -6.43 53.64 3.09
CA TRP A 625 -7.63 53.01 3.64
C TRP A 625 -8.92 53.71 3.21
N ALA A 626 -8.95 55.03 3.18
CA ALA A 626 -10.11 55.77 2.68
C ALA A 626 -10.44 55.40 1.23
N ALA A 627 -9.43 55.26 0.36
CA ALA A 627 -9.60 54.77 -0.99
C ALA A 627 -10.11 53.32 -1.03
N ALA A 628 -9.59 52.43 -0.17
CA ALA A 628 -10.04 51.04 -0.10
C ALA A 628 -11.51 50.91 0.37
N ASP A 629 -11.91 51.71 1.36
CA ASP A 629 -13.29 51.75 1.86
C ASP A 629 -14.25 52.29 0.80
N ALA A 630 -13.85 53.34 0.07
CA ALA A 630 -14.62 53.89 -1.04
C ALA A 630 -14.82 52.86 -2.17
N ILE A 631 -13.78 52.11 -2.52
CA ILE A 631 -13.85 51.01 -3.49
C ILE A 631 -14.84 49.95 -3.00
N THR A 632 -14.72 49.52 -1.74
CA THR A 632 -15.61 48.52 -1.13
C THR A 632 -17.07 48.98 -1.17
N ALA A 633 -17.33 50.24 -0.82
CA ALA A 633 -18.67 50.83 -0.83
C ALA A 633 -19.25 50.96 -2.24
N HIS A 634 -18.42 51.27 -3.24
CA HIS A 634 -18.82 51.34 -4.65
C HIS A 634 -19.22 49.97 -5.19
N ILE A 635 -18.52 48.92 -4.78
CA ILE A 635 -18.75 47.55 -5.27
C ILE A 635 -19.99 46.89 -4.65
N LYS A 636 -20.35 47.31 -3.43
CA LYS A 636 -21.58 46.85 -2.76
C LYS A 636 -22.86 47.49 -3.27
N LYS A 637 -22.75 48.56 -4.07
CA LYS A 637 -23.87 49.24 -4.74
C LYS A 637 -24.08 48.68 -6.13
#